data_AF-A0A2I0K425-F1
#
_entry.id   AF-A0A2I0K425-F1
#
_cell.length_a   1.000
_cell.length_b   1.000
_cell.length_c   1.000
_cell.angle_alpha   90.00
_cell.angle_beta   90.00
_cell.angle_gamma   90.00
#
_symmetry.space_group_name_H-M   'P 1'
#
loop_
_entity.id
_entity.type
_entity.pdbx_description
1 polymer ?
#
loop_
_entity_poly.entity_id
_entity_poly.type
_entity_poly.pdbx_seq_one_letter_code
_entity_poly.pdbx_strand_id
1 'polypeptide(L)'
;MSSNIPRFIRDAAVLCLLMFLAVFQQPCSLAPVDVDGLYPGERSDLLKLRDSSNSSSNLHRRWTGPPCIGDESRWVGVGCSNSHVVQLVLDGIQLRGSLPENFLQSVTFLTRLSLQNNSISGALPALSGLLHLEDVSLSQNGFSGSIPSEYVKLPKLTKLELQGNVLTGGVLPFNQQTLVFFNVSSNHLAGPIPDTQVLRYFPKSSFDHNPGLCGIPVGLPCPAPPPIITPPPPPSPSTVSPPQPIPTPKRERSHRVRNIVLIAASAALVPFFIMAFFLCYYKKAVRKNEETKEQHAGGSVDFTQTRTLHSHSGDDPERVVELEFFDKEAVVFDLDDLLRASAEILGKGNLGTTYKAVLELGSVVSVKRLMNMNGLSKKEFVQQMQLLGNLKHENLMEIISFYYSKEEKLVIYEFVPDGNLFDLLHGFRGGGRVPLDWAARISIIKDIAKGLNFLHQFLSSQRVPHANLKSSNVLIHRDGPNYRAKLIDFGFWPLLPNRKLSEVLSVGKTPEFLQLKKMTHKADIYCFGIVILEIVTGKIPGKISPANDETFDDLSDWVRMVVNNDWSTEILDTEISGDKDGQDEMLKLTEIALECTDEMAEKRPKIGEVLRRIEEIEQRNANVRMVREQIHLYTVLALRQCVAPSPMAIADPMRSNPIHQPTRVPTSSIRDIGPIGPKNAH
;
A
#
# COMPACT_ATOMS: atom_id res chain seq x y z
N MET A 1 21.74 63.77 -17.09
CA MET A 1 20.43 64.01 -17.74
C MET A 1 19.67 62.68 -17.71
N SER A 2 18.97 62.37 -16.62
CA SER A 2 17.53 62.61 -16.43
C SER A 2 16.67 61.88 -17.46
N SER A 3 16.43 60.58 -17.27
CA SER A 3 15.26 59.91 -17.84
C SER A 3 14.16 59.86 -16.76
N ASN A 4 13.20 60.77 -16.91
CA ASN A 4 11.96 60.80 -16.15
C ASN A 4 11.16 59.52 -16.45
N ILE A 5 11.12 58.58 -15.50
CA ILE A 5 10.09 57.55 -15.48
C ILE A 5 8.77 58.27 -15.09
N PRO A 6 7.69 58.15 -15.89
CA PRO A 6 6.42 58.80 -15.58
C PRO A 6 5.90 58.38 -14.20
N ARG A 7 5.51 59.34 -13.36
CA ARG A 7 4.97 59.13 -11.99
C ARG A 7 3.90 58.04 -11.92
N PHE A 8 3.12 57.87 -13.00
CA PHE A 8 2.07 56.86 -13.11
C PHE A 8 2.56 55.40 -12.93
N ILE A 9 3.78 55.07 -13.37
CA ILE A 9 4.32 53.69 -13.26
C ILE A 9 4.78 53.42 -11.82
N ARG A 10 5.31 54.43 -11.14
CA ARG A 10 5.74 54.33 -9.75
C ARG A 10 4.53 54.19 -8.82
N ASP A 11 3.46 54.92 -9.11
CA ASP A 11 2.24 54.89 -8.29
C ASP A 11 1.44 53.58 -8.50
N ALA A 12 1.45 53.01 -9.70
CA ALA A 12 0.87 51.69 -9.98
C ALA A 12 1.66 50.54 -9.31
N ALA A 13 3.00 50.61 -9.30
CA ALA A 13 3.84 49.63 -8.63
C ALA A 13 3.65 49.65 -7.11
N VAL A 14 3.48 50.84 -6.52
CA VAL A 14 3.21 51.00 -5.08
C VAL A 14 1.79 50.53 -4.74
N LEU A 15 0.78 50.80 -5.58
CA LEU A 15 -0.57 50.26 -5.37
C LEU A 15 -0.60 48.73 -5.46
N CYS A 16 0.12 48.13 -6.42
CA CYS A 16 0.23 46.68 -6.51
C CYS A 16 0.94 46.08 -5.30
N LEU A 17 2.00 46.72 -4.78
CA LEU A 17 2.70 46.26 -3.58
C LEU A 17 1.83 46.36 -2.32
N LEU A 18 1.04 47.42 -2.18
CA LEU A 18 0.12 47.63 -1.06
C LEU A 18 -1.08 46.68 -1.11
N MET A 19 -1.60 46.37 -2.32
CA MET A 19 -2.63 45.35 -2.50
C MET A 19 -2.09 43.94 -2.21
N PHE A 20 -0.83 43.66 -2.56
CA PHE A 20 -0.19 42.38 -2.26
C PHE A 20 0.04 42.19 -0.74
N LEU A 21 0.41 43.26 -0.03
CA LEU A 21 0.59 43.23 1.42
C LEU A 21 -0.73 43.19 2.19
N ALA A 22 -1.83 43.74 1.64
CA ALA A 22 -3.16 43.69 2.26
C ALA A 22 -3.83 42.30 2.14
N VAL A 23 -3.49 41.51 1.12
CA VAL A 23 -4.01 40.13 0.96
C VAL A 23 -3.30 39.13 1.90
N PHE A 24 -2.07 39.44 2.35
CA PHE A 24 -1.29 38.56 3.23
C PHE A 24 -1.38 38.87 4.73
N GLN A 25 -2.24 39.82 5.15
CA GLN A 25 -2.43 40.17 6.56
C GLN A 25 -3.83 39.93 7.11
N GLN A 26 -4.63 39.07 6.47
CA GLN A 26 -5.77 38.48 7.18
C GLN A 26 -5.32 37.18 7.87
N PRO A 27 -5.33 37.12 9.21
CA PRO A 27 -5.20 35.85 9.89
C PRO A 27 -6.44 35.04 9.52
N CYS A 28 -6.25 34.00 8.71
CA CYS A 28 -7.25 32.98 8.52
C CYS A 28 -7.41 32.26 9.87
N SER A 29 -8.31 32.77 10.71
CA SER A 29 -8.89 32.00 11.80
C SER A 29 -9.78 30.95 11.13
N LEU A 30 -9.16 29.87 10.67
CA LEU A 30 -9.86 28.60 10.54
C LEU A 30 -10.16 28.17 11.97
N ALA A 31 -11.39 28.43 12.41
CA ALA A 31 -11.97 27.65 13.48
C ALA A 31 -11.75 26.16 13.09
N PRO A 32 -11.27 25.30 14.00
CA PRO A 32 -11.17 23.89 13.70
C PRO A 32 -12.58 23.40 13.37
N VAL A 33 -12.81 23.05 12.10
CA VAL A 33 -13.98 22.24 11.76
C VAL A 33 -13.80 20.97 12.56
N ASP A 34 -14.79 20.67 13.41
CA ASP A 34 -14.82 19.47 14.21
C ASP A 34 -14.92 18.27 13.24
N VAL A 35 -13.77 17.68 12.90
CA VAL A 35 -13.67 16.49 12.02
C VAL A 35 -14.06 15.21 12.80
N ASP A 36 -14.39 15.32 14.08
CA ASP A 36 -15.01 14.24 14.82
C ASP A 36 -16.50 14.15 14.48
N GLY A 37 -16.83 13.34 13.46
CA GLY A 37 -18.10 12.60 13.49
C GLY A 37 -19.03 12.64 12.28
N LEU A 38 -18.52 12.56 11.04
CA LEU A 38 -19.35 11.94 10.00
C LEU A 38 -19.28 10.42 10.16
N TYR A 39 -20.38 9.81 10.64
CA TYR A 39 -20.65 8.37 10.72
C TYR A 39 -19.86 7.56 11.78
N PRO A 40 -20.11 7.80 13.09
CA PRO A 40 -19.48 7.03 14.17
C PRO A 40 -19.83 5.53 14.16
N GLY A 41 -20.97 5.14 13.58
CA GLY A 41 -21.41 3.75 13.48
C GLY A 41 -20.52 2.90 12.57
N GLU A 42 -20.28 3.35 11.33
CA GLU A 42 -19.40 2.66 10.37
C GLU A 42 -17.98 2.49 10.93
N ARG A 43 -17.47 3.57 11.55
CA ARG A 43 -16.19 3.54 12.27
C ARG A 43 -16.20 2.47 13.36
N SER A 44 -17.16 2.54 14.29
CA SER A 44 -17.21 1.65 15.45
C SER A 44 -17.30 0.18 15.04
N ASP A 45 -18.06 -0.13 13.99
CA ASP A 45 -18.25 -1.51 13.54
C ASP A 45 -16.99 -2.07 12.89
N LEU A 46 -16.34 -1.29 12.03
CA LEU A 46 -15.08 -1.69 11.41
C LEU A 46 -13.92 -1.74 12.44
N LEU A 47 -13.93 -0.91 13.48
CA LEU A 47 -12.94 -1.01 14.56
C LEU A 47 -13.05 -2.34 15.33
N LYS A 48 -14.23 -2.96 15.42
CA LYS A 48 -14.36 -4.32 15.99
C LYS A 48 -13.54 -5.32 15.20
N LEU A 49 -13.57 -5.25 13.86
CA LEU A 49 -12.78 -6.12 12.99
C LEU A 49 -11.27 -5.88 13.19
N ARG A 50 -10.87 -4.62 13.25
CA ARG A 50 -9.48 -4.23 13.54
C ARG A 50 -9.01 -4.87 14.85
N ASP A 51 -9.78 -4.67 15.91
CA ASP A 51 -9.41 -5.06 17.28
C ASP A 51 -9.48 -6.57 17.53
N SER A 52 -10.27 -7.32 16.74
CA SER A 52 -10.31 -8.78 16.81
C SER A 52 -9.26 -9.46 15.94
N SER A 53 -8.62 -8.74 15.02
CA SER A 53 -7.74 -9.32 14.01
C SER A 53 -6.27 -9.27 14.43
N ASN A 54 -5.56 -10.38 14.22
CA ASN A 54 -4.10 -10.41 14.31
C ASN A 54 -3.56 -10.49 12.88
N SER A 55 -3.03 -9.39 12.33
CA SER A 55 -2.61 -9.26 10.93
C SER A 55 -1.16 -8.80 10.79
N SER A 56 -0.48 -9.18 9.70
CA SER A 56 0.87 -8.68 9.39
C SER A 56 0.89 -7.25 8.84
N SER A 57 -0.30 -6.71 8.50
CA SER A 57 -0.52 -5.39 7.89
C SER A 57 -0.82 -4.27 8.90
N ASN A 58 -0.87 -4.58 10.21
CA ASN A 58 -1.07 -3.63 11.32
C ASN A 58 -2.26 -2.68 11.11
N LEU A 59 -3.48 -3.24 10.93
CA LEU A 59 -4.72 -2.45 10.78
C LEU A 59 -4.90 -1.42 11.92
N HIS A 60 -4.44 -1.74 13.14
CA HIS A 60 -4.44 -0.86 14.32
C HIS A 60 -3.83 0.52 14.08
N ARG A 61 -2.83 0.63 13.21
CA ARG A 61 -2.15 1.90 12.95
C ARG A 61 -2.79 2.71 11.83
N ARG A 62 -3.31 2.03 10.81
CA ARG A 62 -3.83 2.67 9.59
C ARG A 62 -5.32 2.97 9.65
N TRP A 63 -6.06 2.30 10.54
CA TRP A 63 -7.47 2.57 10.78
C TRP A 63 -7.64 3.52 11.98
N THR A 64 -7.24 4.79 11.77
CA THR A 64 -7.37 5.90 12.73
C THR A 64 -8.16 7.05 12.11
N GLY A 65 -8.88 7.83 12.93
CA GLY A 65 -9.81 8.85 12.44
C GLY A 65 -11.00 8.30 11.62
N PRO A 66 -11.83 9.16 11.00
CA PRO A 66 -13.01 8.70 10.25
C PRO A 66 -12.61 7.76 9.10
N PRO A 67 -13.40 6.70 8.82
CA PRO A 67 -13.11 5.75 7.75
C PRO A 67 -13.21 6.42 6.36
N CYS A 68 -14.08 7.43 6.21
CA CYS A 68 -14.26 8.18 4.97
C CYS A 68 -14.15 9.69 5.20
N ILE A 69 -13.52 10.39 4.27
CA ILE A 69 -13.48 11.85 4.18
C ILE A 69 -13.80 12.20 2.71
N GLY A 70 -15.04 12.59 2.42
CA GLY A 70 -15.50 12.73 1.03
C GLY A 70 -15.52 11.37 0.33
N ASP A 71 -14.89 11.28 -0.84
CA ASP A 71 -14.77 10.02 -1.60
C ASP A 71 -13.45 9.27 -1.31
N GLU A 72 -12.66 9.74 -0.33
CA GLU A 72 -11.37 9.16 0.02
C GLU A 72 -11.36 8.48 1.39
N SER A 73 -10.50 7.47 1.54
CA SER A 73 -10.26 6.74 2.77
C SER A 73 -8.78 6.69 3.09
N ARG A 74 -8.42 6.91 4.35
CA ARG A 74 -7.05 6.62 4.86
C ARG A 74 -6.93 5.19 5.38
N TRP A 75 -8.05 4.49 5.55
CA TRP A 75 -8.10 3.14 6.06
C TRP A 75 -7.80 2.17 4.92
N VAL A 76 -6.68 1.44 5.03
CA VAL A 76 -6.30 0.44 4.02
C VAL A 76 -7.45 -0.55 3.81
N GLY A 77 -7.77 -0.78 2.54
CA GLY A 77 -8.84 -1.69 2.14
C GLY A 77 -10.24 -1.09 2.23
N VAL A 78 -10.42 0.13 2.72
CA VAL A 78 -11.73 0.80 2.77
C VAL A 78 -11.83 1.75 1.57
N GLY A 79 -12.89 1.62 0.78
CA GLY A 79 -13.24 2.56 -0.29
C GLY A 79 -14.47 3.38 0.06
N CYS A 80 -14.49 4.64 -0.33
CA CYS A 80 -15.52 5.61 0.06
C CYS A 80 -16.26 6.18 -1.15
N SER A 81 -17.53 6.52 -0.94
CA SER A 81 -18.31 7.34 -1.87
C SER A 81 -19.36 8.12 -1.10
N ASN A 82 -19.48 9.41 -1.37
CA ASN A 82 -20.36 10.33 -0.65
C ASN A 82 -20.15 10.26 0.88
N SER A 83 -18.90 10.13 1.33
CA SER A 83 -18.51 9.97 2.74
C SER A 83 -19.00 8.70 3.43
N HIS A 84 -19.48 7.70 2.68
CA HIS A 84 -19.85 6.38 3.21
C HIS A 84 -18.86 5.30 2.77
N VAL A 85 -18.66 4.30 3.64
CA VAL A 85 -17.90 3.11 3.28
C VAL A 85 -18.70 2.27 2.28
N VAL A 86 -18.17 2.16 1.06
CA VAL A 86 -18.76 1.38 -0.03
C VAL A 86 -17.94 0.14 -0.37
N GLN A 87 -16.67 0.06 0.02
CA GLN A 87 -15.84 -1.13 -0.22
C GLN A 87 -15.02 -1.49 1.02
N LEU A 88 -14.90 -2.79 1.28
CA LEU A 88 -13.98 -3.37 2.26
C LEU A 88 -13.22 -4.54 1.62
N VAL A 89 -11.96 -4.33 1.28
CA VAL A 89 -11.08 -5.27 0.56
C VAL A 89 -9.78 -5.45 1.34
N LEU A 90 -9.65 -6.57 2.03
CA LEU A 90 -8.51 -6.90 2.90
C LEU A 90 -7.88 -8.24 2.48
N ASP A 91 -7.64 -8.40 1.18
CA ASP A 91 -7.18 -9.67 0.62
C ASP A 91 -5.69 -9.92 0.91
N GLY A 92 -5.32 -11.15 1.24
CA GLY A 92 -3.90 -11.54 1.27
C GLY A 92 -3.07 -10.90 2.38
N ILE A 93 -3.68 -10.18 3.33
CA ILE A 93 -2.97 -9.46 4.39
C ILE A 93 -2.70 -10.30 5.64
N GLN A 94 -2.86 -11.63 5.52
CA GLN A 94 -2.63 -12.61 6.56
C GLN A 94 -3.51 -12.39 7.81
N LEU A 95 -4.77 -11.96 7.62
CA LEU A 95 -5.74 -11.88 8.70
C LEU A 95 -5.94 -13.24 9.35
N ARG A 96 -5.86 -13.29 10.68
CA ARG A 96 -6.08 -14.49 11.50
C ARG A 96 -7.17 -14.25 12.53
N GLY A 97 -7.76 -15.35 13.01
CA GLY A 97 -8.83 -15.33 14.00
C GLY A 97 -10.20 -15.39 13.34
N SER A 98 -11.26 -15.10 14.11
CA SER A 98 -12.64 -15.09 13.63
C SER A 98 -13.16 -13.67 13.41
N LEU A 99 -14.08 -13.52 12.44
CA LEU A 99 -14.78 -12.24 12.25
C LEU A 99 -15.69 -11.96 13.45
N PRO A 100 -15.71 -10.73 13.99
CA PRO A 100 -16.64 -10.35 15.04
C PRO A 100 -18.08 -10.40 14.55
N GLU A 101 -19.01 -10.69 15.45
CA GLU A 101 -20.42 -10.54 15.13
C GLU A 101 -20.76 -9.06 14.86
N ASN A 102 -21.59 -8.81 13.84
CA ASN A 102 -22.13 -7.48 13.52
C ASN A 102 -21.10 -6.39 13.19
N PHE A 103 -19.89 -6.74 12.75
CA PHE A 103 -18.86 -5.75 12.35
C PHE A 103 -19.20 -4.96 11.06
N LEU A 104 -20.32 -5.27 10.40
CA LEU A 104 -20.82 -4.59 9.20
C LEU A 104 -22.21 -3.96 9.39
N GLN A 105 -22.75 -3.97 10.61
CA GLN A 105 -24.16 -3.61 10.87
C GLN A 105 -24.50 -2.19 10.40
N SER A 106 -23.60 -1.23 10.61
CA SER A 106 -23.78 0.18 10.24
C SER A 106 -23.24 0.51 8.85
N VAL A 107 -22.59 -0.43 8.16
CA VAL A 107 -21.90 -0.22 6.87
C VAL A 107 -22.85 -0.48 5.70
N THR A 108 -24.00 0.20 5.69
CA THR A 108 -25.15 -0.17 4.84
C THR A 108 -24.99 0.12 3.35
N PHE A 109 -24.04 0.98 2.97
CA PHE A 109 -23.74 1.33 1.58
C PHE A 109 -22.71 0.40 0.92
N LEU A 110 -22.26 -0.64 1.62
CA LEU A 110 -21.25 -1.57 1.13
C LEU A 110 -21.69 -2.25 -0.17
N THR A 111 -20.88 -2.07 -1.23
CA THR A 111 -21.03 -2.70 -2.54
C THR A 111 -20.06 -3.86 -2.74
N ARG A 112 -18.88 -3.81 -2.11
CA ARG A 112 -17.87 -4.88 -2.20
C ARG A 112 -17.32 -5.27 -0.83
N LEU A 113 -17.35 -6.57 -0.53
CA LEU A 113 -16.70 -7.19 0.61
C LEU A 113 -15.75 -8.29 0.12
N SER A 114 -14.45 -8.11 0.33
CA SER A 114 -13.44 -9.10 -0.02
C SER A 114 -12.44 -9.30 1.12
N LEU A 115 -12.32 -10.54 1.59
CA LEU A 115 -11.39 -10.96 2.64
C LEU A 115 -10.61 -12.22 2.22
N GLN A 116 -10.49 -12.45 0.92
CA GLN A 116 -9.92 -13.69 0.36
C GLN A 116 -8.42 -13.84 0.64
N ASN A 117 -7.91 -15.07 0.53
CA ASN A 117 -6.49 -15.41 0.74
C ASN A 117 -5.96 -15.00 2.12
N ASN A 118 -6.75 -15.24 3.17
CA ASN A 118 -6.33 -15.00 4.55
C ASN A 118 -6.36 -16.32 5.35
N SER A 119 -6.18 -16.22 6.67
CA SER A 119 -6.23 -17.36 7.60
C SER A 119 -7.37 -17.17 8.61
N ILE A 120 -8.51 -16.63 8.15
CA ILE A 120 -9.68 -16.34 8.97
C ILE A 120 -10.45 -17.64 9.22
N SER A 121 -10.87 -17.88 10.45
CA SER A 121 -11.64 -19.06 10.87
C SER A 121 -12.99 -18.66 11.48
N GLY A 122 -13.82 -19.64 11.86
CA GLY A 122 -15.16 -19.38 12.41
C GLY A 122 -16.25 -19.33 11.34
N ALA A 123 -17.40 -18.75 11.65
CA ALA A 123 -18.56 -18.70 10.73
C ALA A 123 -18.43 -17.58 9.69
N LEU A 124 -19.15 -17.73 8.56
CA LEU A 124 -19.33 -16.64 7.59
C LEU A 124 -20.09 -15.47 8.24
N PRO A 125 -19.81 -14.22 7.85
CA PRO A 125 -20.43 -13.04 8.45
C PRO A 125 -21.90 -12.92 8.05
N ALA A 126 -22.73 -12.37 8.94
CA ALA A 126 -24.10 -11.99 8.60
C ALA A 126 -24.08 -10.78 7.66
N LEU A 127 -24.75 -10.91 6.51
CA LEU A 127 -24.84 -9.84 5.48
C LEU A 127 -26.25 -9.26 5.37
N SER A 128 -27.11 -9.51 6.37
CA SER A 128 -28.48 -9.01 6.39
C SER A 128 -28.53 -7.48 6.32
N GLY A 129 -29.33 -6.93 5.41
CA GLY A 129 -29.54 -5.48 5.30
C GLY A 129 -28.53 -4.73 4.43
N LEU A 130 -27.50 -5.40 3.88
CA LEU A 130 -26.55 -4.81 2.93
C LEU A 130 -27.13 -4.80 1.51
N LEU A 131 -28.15 -3.96 1.29
CA LEU A 131 -28.96 -3.94 0.06
C LEU A 131 -28.18 -3.51 -1.20
N HIS A 132 -27.01 -2.91 -1.01
CA HIS A 132 -26.13 -2.44 -2.08
C HIS A 132 -25.03 -3.44 -2.45
N LEU A 133 -24.93 -4.57 -1.74
CA LEU A 133 -23.82 -5.50 -1.87
C LEU A 133 -23.89 -6.27 -3.20
N GLU A 134 -22.84 -6.12 -4.00
CA GLU A 134 -22.68 -6.69 -5.33
C GLU A 134 -21.62 -7.79 -5.37
N ASP A 135 -20.52 -7.62 -4.64
CA ASP A 135 -19.36 -8.53 -4.69
C ASP A 135 -18.98 -9.03 -3.30
N VAL A 136 -19.05 -10.35 -3.11
CA VAL A 136 -18.66 -11.04 -1.89
C VAL A 136 -17.60 -12.10 -2.22
N SER A 137 -16.37 -11.85 -1.79
CA SER A 137 -15.22 -12.73 -2.03
C SER A 137 -14.57 -13.14 -0.70
N LEU A 138 -14.86 -14.34 -0.22
CA LEU A 138 -14.38 -14.90 1.06
C LEU A 138 -13.61 -16.21 0.87
N SER A 139 -13.09 -16.43 -0.33
CA SER A 139 -12.38 -17.64 -0.74
C SER A 139 -11.01 -17.78 -0.05
N GLN A 140 -10.46 -19.00 -0.07
CA GLN A 140 -9.12 -19.32 0.44
C GLN A 140 -8.90 -18.84 1.88
N ASN A 141 -9.74 -19.35 2.78
CA ASN A 141 -9.74 -19.08 4.21
C ASN A 141 -10.07 -20.36 4.99
N GLY A 142 -10.27 -20.26 6.31
CA GLY A 142 -10.71 -21.35 7.18
C GLY A 142 -12.16 -21.21 7.66
N PHE A 143 -13.06 -20.56 6.91
CA PHE A 143 -14.46 -20.41 7.31
C PHE A 143 -15.16 -21.78 7.41
N SER A 144 -15.99 -21.92 8.44
CA SER A 144 -16.66 -23.15 8.88
C SER A 144 -18.16 -22.91 9.13
N GLY A 145 -18.93 -23.97 9.35
CA GLY A 145 -20.39 -23.87 9.49
C GLY A 145 -21.11 -23.75 8.15
N SER A 146 -22.39 -23.41 8.17
CA SER A 146 -23.23 -23.32 6.96
C SER A 146 -23.24 -21.94 6.32
N ILE A 147 -23.51 -21.88 5.01
CA ILE A 147 -23.77 -20.62 4.30
C ILE A 147 -25.04 -19.97 4.89
N PRO A 148 -25.00 -18.71 5.37
CA PRO A 148 -26.17 -18.05 5.97
C PRO A 148 -27.31 -17.82 4.96
N SER A 149 -28.54 -18.15 5.36
CA SER A 149 -29.72 -18.08 4.48
C SER A 149 -30.03 -16.68 3.94
N GLU A 150 -29.54 -15.63 4.60
CA GLU A 150 -29.68 -14.23 4.21
C GLU A 150 -28.92 -13.84 2.94
N TYR A 151 -27.92 -14.63 2.52
CA TYR A 151 -27.19 -14.37 1.27
C TYR A 151 -28.11 -14.48 0.03
N VAL A 152 -29.16 -15.31 0.12
CA VAL A 152 -30.19 -15.44 -0.94
C VAL A 152 -31.08 -14.21 -1.05
N LYS A 153 -31.08 -13.34 -0.02
CA LYS A 153 -31.93 -12.14 0.04
C LYS A 153 -31.20 -10.87 -0.44
N LEU A 154 -29.92 -10.96 -0.81
CA LEU A 154 -29.14 -9.83 -1.31
C LEU A 154 -29.59 -9.50 -2.75
N PRO A 155 -30.20 -8.33 -3.00
CA PRO A 155 -30.90 -8.06 -4.26
C PRO A 155 -29.97 -7.70 -5.42
N LYS A 156 -28.75 -7.24 -5.13
CA LYS A 156 -27.77 -6.79 -6.14
C LYS A 156 -26.57 -7.73 -6.28
N LEU A 157 -26.57 -8.87 -5.60
CA LEU A 157 -25.41 -9.77 -5.57
C LEU A 157 -25.08 -10.25 -6.99
N THR A 158 -23.88 -9.91 -7.46
CA THR A 158 -23.34 -10.29 -8.77
C THR A 158 -22.24 -11.33 -8.68
N LYS A 159 -21.49 -11.34 -7.58
CA LYS A 159 -20.37 -12.24 -7.36
C LYS A 159 -20.39 -12.82 -5.95
N LEU A 160 -20.29 -14.15 -5.85
CA LEU A 160 -20.15 -14.89 -4.59
C LEU A 160 -19.06 -15.98 -4.72
N GLU A 161 -17.91 -15.73 -4.10
CA GLU A 161 -16.78 -16.66 -4.07
C GLU A 161 -16.49 -17.14 -2.66
N LEU A 162 -16.69 -18.43 -2.42
CA LEU A 162 -16.51 -19.10 -1.13
C LEU A 162 -15.56 -20.31 -1.21
N GLN A 163 -14.90 -20.51 -2.35
CA GLN A 163 -14.06 -21.68 -2.60
C GLN A 163 -12.85 -21.76 -1.68
N GLY A 164 -12.39 -22.97 -1.35
CA GLY A 164 -11.20 -23.18 -0.52
C GLY A 164 -11.43 -22.77 0.94
N ASN A 165 -12.51 -23.26 1.53
CA ASN A 165 -12.85 -23.09 2.94
C ASN A 165 -13.22 -24.46 3.55
N VAL A 166 -13.73 -24.50 4.78
CA VAL A 166 -14.22 -25.73 5.45
C VAL A 166 -15.73 -25.65 5.74
N LEU A 167 -16.49 -25.02 4.84
CA LEU A 167 -17.94 -24.84 4.96
C LEU A 167 -18.69 -26.18 4.88
N THR A 168 -19.78 -26.30 5.63
CA THR A 168 -20.61 -27.49 5.79
C THR A 168 -22.07 -27.18 5.49
N GLY A 169 -22.95 -28.20 5.49
CA GLY A 169 -24.36 -28.03 5.16
C GLY A 169 -24.63 -28.01 3.65
N GLY A 170 -25.84 -27.64 3.27
CA GLY A 170 -26.28 -27.63 1.87
C GLY A 170 -26.03 -26.31 1.14
N VAL A 171 -25.95 -26.36 -0.18
CA VAL A 171 -26.00 -25.17 -1.04
C VAL A 171 -27.40 -24.54 -0.91
N LEU A 172 -27.47 -23.21 -0.76
CA LEU A 172 -28.73 -22.49 -0.66
C LEU A 172 -29.38 -22.27 -2.04
N PRO A 173 -30.71 -22.07 -2.12
CA PRO A 173 -31.42 -21.88 -3.39
C PRO A 173 -31.22 -20.48 -3.98
N PHE A 174 -29.99 -20.15 -4.37
CA PHE A 174 -29.67 -18.89 -5.06
C PHE A 174 -30.42 -18.83 -6.38
N ASN A 175 -31.25 -17.80 -6.55
CA ASN A 175 -32.07 -17.61 -7.75
C ASN A 175 -32.09 -16.16 -8.22
N GLN A 176 -31.15 -15.34 -7.73
CA GLN A 176 -31.00 -13.94 -8.14
C GLN A 176 -30.36 -13.88 -9.52
N GLN A 177 -31.06 -13.30 -10.50
CA GLN A 177 -30.58 -13.19 -11.89
C GLN A 177 -29.34 -12.29 -12.03
N THR A 178 -29.07 -11.44 -11.03
CA THR A 178 -27.89 -10.59 -10.99
C THR A 178 -26.60 -11.38 -10.78
N LEU A 179 -26.67 -12.61 -10.25
CA LEU A 179 -25.51 -13.42 -9.90
C LEU A 179 -24.85 -13.99 -11.16
N VAL A 180 -23.67 -13.46 -11.50
CA VAL A 180 -22.89 -13.83 -12.70
C VAL A 180 -21.65 -14.63 -12.35
N PHE A 181 -21.15 -14.53 -11.11
CA PHE A 181 -20.01 -15.29 -10.62
C PHE A 181 -20.37 -16.03 -9.34
N PHE A 182 -20.24 -17.35 -9.34
CA PHE A 182 -20.52 -18.19 -8.18
C PHE A 182 -19.52 -19.34 -8.10
N ASN A 183 -18.90 -19.51 -6.94
CA ASN A 183 -17.97 -20.61 -6.69
C ASN A 183 -17.99 -21.02 -5.21
N VAL A 184 -18.30 -22.29 -4.96
CA VAL A 184 -18.32 -22.91 -3.62
C VAL A 184 -17.45 -24.18 -3.58
N SER A 185 -16.60 -24.37 -4.59
CA SER A 185 -15.75 -25.55 -4.71
C SER A 185 -14.76 -25.68 -3.55
N SER A 186 -14.23 -26.88 -3.33
CA SER A 186 -13.21 -27.14 -2.30
C SER A 186 -13.68 -26.72 -0.90
N ASN A 187 -14.78 -27.35 -0.46
CA ASN A 187 -15.40 -27.19 0.85
C ASN A 187 -15.90 -28.56 1.35
N HIS A 188 -16.65 -28.61 2.46
CA HIS A 188 -17.28 -29.81 3.00
C HIS A 188 -18.82 -29.78 2.85
N LEU A 189 -19.33 -29.16 1.77
CA LEU A 189 -20.77 -29.06 1.52
C LEU A 189 -21.37 -30.43 1.16
N ALA A 190 -22.61 -30.65 1.56
CA ALA A 190 -23.31 -31.91 1.38
C ALA A 190 -24.82 -31.74 1.16
N GLY A 191 -25.43 -32.71 0.49
CA GLY A 191 -26.85 -32.72 0.16
C GLY A 191 -27.15 -32.31 -1.29
N PRO A 192 -28.45 -32.22 -1.65
CA PRO A 192 -28.86 -31.84 -2.99
C PRO A 192 -28.52 -30.38 -3.28
N ILE A 193 -27.95 -30.10 -4.44
CA ILE A 193 -27.85 -28.75 -4.99
C ILE A 193 -29.26 -28.31 -5.40
N PRO A 194 -29.79 -27.18 -4.87
CA PRO A 194 -31.12 -26.73 -5.21
C PRO A 194 -31.26 -26.44 -6.70
N ASP A 195 -32.34 -26.96 -7.27
CA ASP A 195 -32.61 -26.92 -8.70
C ASP A 195 -33.21 -25.57 -9.14
N THR A 196 -32.38 -24.52 -9.06
CA THR A 196 -32.75 -23.16 -9.46
C THR A 196 -32.23 -22.85 -10.86
N GLN A 197 -32.88 -21.91 -11.55
CA GLN A 197 -32.46 -21.52 -12.89
C GLN A 197 -31.04 -20.95 -12.89
N VAL A 198 -30.68 -20.17 -11.87
CA VAL A 198 -29.38 -19.53 -11.72
C VAL A 198 -28.27 -20.54 -11.44
N LEU A 199 -28.45 -21.45 -10.47
CA LEU A 199 -27.41 -22.43 -10.13
C LEU A 199 -27.08 -23.40 -11.27
N ARG A 200 -28.03 -23.67 -12.18
CA ARG A 200 -27.81 -24.46 -13.38
C ARG A 200 -26.87 -23.82 -14.40
N TYR A 201 -26.79 -22.48 -14.42
CA TYR A 201 -25.91 -21.77 -15.36
C TYR A 201 -24.43 -21.86 -14.97
N PHE A 202 -24.12 -22.11 -13.70
CA PHE A 202 -22.75 -22.21 -13.24
C PHE A 202 -22.12 -23.56 -13.62
N PRO A 203 -20.85 -23.57 -14.04
CA PRO A 203 -20.18 -24.79 -14.45
C PRO A 203 -20.04 -25.75 -13.26
N LYS A 204 -19.91 -27.04 -13.55
CA LYS A 204 -19.65 -28.07 -12.53
C LYS A 204 -18.45 -27.74 -11.64
N SER A 205 -17.42 -27.10 -12.20
CA SER A 205 -16.23 -26.66 -11.47
C SER A 205 -16.52 -25.73 -10.29
N SER A 206 -17.61 -24.95 -10.34
CA SER A 206 -18.05 -24.10 -9.22
C SER A 206 -18.48 -24.90 -7.98
N PHE A 207 -18.69 -26.21 -8.11
CA PHE A 207 -19.17 -27.10 -7.04
C PHE A 207 -18.20 -28.24 -6.72
N ASP A 208 -17.12 -28.40 -7.51
CA ASP A 208 -16.18 -29.50 -7.39
C ASP A 208 -15.50 -29.56 -6.01
N HIS A 209 -14.94 -30.71 -5.66
CA HIS A 209 -14.28 -30.95 -4.36
C HIS A 209 -15.21 -30.73 -3.15
N ASN A 210 -16.50 -31.06 -3.31
CA ASN A 210 -17.47 -31.21 -2.22
C ASN A 210 -18.09 -32.61 -2.33
N PRO A 211 -17.53 -33.64 -1.66
CA PRO A 211 -17.89 -35.04 -1.91
C PRO A 211 -19.34 -35.40 -1.53
N GLY A 212 -19.97 -34.62 -0.65
CA GLY A 212 -21.34 -34.85 -0.21
C GLY A 212 -22.42 -34.23 -1.11
N LEU A 213 -22.04 -33.43 -2.12
CA LEU A 213 -23.02 -32.78 -3.00
C LEU A 213 -23.55 -33.74 -4.06
N CYS A 214 -24.84 -33.61 -4.36
CA CYS A 214 -25.53 -34.38 -5.39
C CYS A 214 -26.52 -33.50 -6.16
N GLY A 215 -26.98 -33.96 -7.33
CA GLY A 215 -27.88 -33.22 -8.23
C GLY A 215 -27.16 -32.54 -9.40
N ILE A 216 -27.88 -31.67 -10.10
CA ILE A 216 -27.37 -30.85 -11.21
C ILE A 216 -26.76 -29.58 -10.59
N PRO A 217 -25.57 -29.10 -11.01
CA PRO A 217 -24.81 -29.50 -12.21
C PRO A 217 -23.74 -30.58 -11.99
N VAL A 218 -23.55 -31.11 -10.78
CA VAL A 218 -22.47 -32.10 -10.52
C VAL A 218 -22.71 -33.47 -11.17
N GLY A 219 -23.97 -33.81 -11.44
CA GLY A 219 -24.40 -35.03 -12.14
C GLY A 219 -24.42 -36.30 -11.27
N LEU A 220 -24.35 -36.14 -9.94
CA LEU A 220 -24.38 -37.25 -8.98
C LEU A 220 -25.82 -37.52 -8.49
N PRO A 221 -26.31 -38.76 -8.44
CA PRO A 221 -27.65 -39.06 -7.95
C PRO A 221 -27.77 -38.81 -6.45
N CYS A 222 -28.85 -38.16 -6.01
CA CYS A 222 -29.10 -37.94 -4.59
C CYS A 222 -29.75 -39.18 -3.94
N PRO A 223 -29.40 -39.51 -2.67
CA PRO A 223 -30.05 -40.59 -1.93
C PRO A 223 -31.56 -40.34 -1.81
N ALA A 224 -32.39 -41.37 -2.04
CA ALA A 224 -33.82 -41.26 -1.82
C ALA A 224 -34.13 -41.09 -0.31
N PRO A 225 -35.07 -40.20 0.07
CA PRO A 225 -35.48 -40.08 1.46
C PRO A 225 -36.06 -41.41 1.98
N PRO A 226 -35.80 -41.80 3.24
CA PRO A 226 -36.38 -43.00 3.81
C PRO A 226 -37.92 -42.90 3.87
N PRO A 227 -38.67 -44.00 3.66
CA PRO A 227 -40.12 -43.97 3.66
C PRO A 227 -40.67 -43.53 5.03
N ILE A 228 -41.55 -42.52 5.02
CA ILE A 228 -42.21 -41.97 6.20
C ILE A 228 -43.20 -43.02 6.73
N ILE A 229 -42.91 -43.61 7.89
CA ILE A 229 -43.91 -44.37 8.67
C ILE A 229 -44.74 -43.35 9.44
N THR A 230 -46.00 -43.16 9.05
CA THR A 230 -46.96 -42.28 9.74
C THR A 230 -47.47 -42.93 11.04
N PRO A 231 -47.43 -42.25 12.20
CA PRO A 231 -48.15 -42.70 13.40
C PRO A 231 -49.63 -42.25 13.35
N PRO A 232 -50.57 -42.98 14.02
CA PRO A 232 -52.00 -42.66 14.03
C PRO A 232 -52.34 -41.48 14.99
N PRO A 233 -53.50 -40.81 14.83
CA PRO A 233 -53.79 -39.54 15.49
C PRO A 233 -54.27 -39.73 16.95
N PRO A 234 -54.04 -38.74 17.85
CA PRO A 234 -54.49 -38.79 19.25
C PRO A 234 -55.93 -38.24 19.44
N PRO A 235 -56.68 -38.70 20.49
CA PRO A 235 -57.95 -38.10 20.88
C PRO A 235 -57.78 -36.94 21.90
N SER A 236 -58.78 -36.06 21.90
CA SER A 236 -58.94 -34.81 22.67
C SER A 236 -58.99 -34.97 24.21
N PRO A 237 -58.85 -33.88 25.01
CA PRO A 237 -58.42 -33.94 26.40
C PRO A 237 -59.59 -33.99 27.40
N SER A 238 -59.34 -34.61 28.56
CA SER A 238 -60.10 -34.34 29.78
C SER A 238 -59.22 -34.52 31.02
N THR A 239 -59.36 -33.50 31.86
CA THR A 239 -58.76 -33.20 33.16
C THR A 239 -59.00 -34.28 34.21
N VAL A 240 -58.04 -34.48 35.14
CA VAL A 240 -58.21 -34.52 36.61
C VAL A 240 -56.98 -35.17 37.30
N SER A 241 -56.25 -34.30 38.02
CA SER A 241 -55.63 -34.33 39.37
C SER A 241 -55.21 -35.64 40.12
N PRO A 242 -54.26 -35.54 41.10
CA PRO A 242 -53.28 -36.57 41.52
C PRO A 242 -53.64 -37.29 42.84
N PRO A 243 -52.90 -38.33 43.32
CA PRO A 243 -51.66 -38.17 44.13
C PRO A 243 -50.58 -39.29 44.01
N GLN A 244 -49.36 -39.00 44.50
CA GLN A 244 -48.23 -39.94 44.77
C GLN A 244 -48.52 -40.90 45.96
N PRO A 245 -47.68 -41.91 46.40
CA PRO A 245 -46.27 -42.24 46.07
C PRO A 245 -45.87 -43.76 45.92
N ILE A 246 -44.75 -44.00 45.21
CA ILE A 246 -43.65 -45.02 45.41
C ILE A 246 -44.03 -46.53 45.49
N PRO A 247 -43.45 -47.43 44.64
CA PRO A 247 -42.20 -48.13 44.96
C PRO A 247 -41.24 -48.41 43.79
N THR A 248 -39.95 -48.16 44.00
CA THR A 248 -38.85 -48.71 43.19
C THR A 248 -38.38 -50.05 43.75
N PRO A 249 -38.20 -51.06 42.89
CA PRO A 249 -36.92 -51.78 42.79
C PRO A 249 -36.61 -52.12 41.30
N LYS A 250 -35.44 -52.50 40.81
CA LYS A 250 -34.11 -52.87 41.30
C LYS A 250 -33.24 -52.91 40.03
N ARG A 251 -32.00 -52.42 40.08
CA ARG A 251 -30.90 -53.09 39.39
C ARG A 251 -29.61 -52.91 40.19
N GLU A 252 -29.27 -53.99 40.90
CA GLU A 252 -28.02 -54.22 41.63
C GLU A 252 -26.82 -54.20 40.66
N ARG A 253 -25.81 -53.36 40.93
CA ARG A 253 -24.56 -53.54 41.72
C ARG A 253 -23.43 -54.25 40.95
N SER A 254 -22.28 -53.57 40.83
CA SER A 254 -21.08 -53.97 41.59
C SER A 254 -20.01 -52.85 41.62
N HIS A 255 -19.33 -52.76 42.75
CA HIS A 255 -18.47 -51.68 43.21
C HIS A 255 -17.02 -51.82 42.74
N ARG A 256 -16.35 -50.67 42.53
CA ARG A 256 -15.04 -50.25 43.10
C ARG A 256 -14.29 -49.40 42.08
N VAL A 257 -14.29 -48.06 42.23
CA VAL A 257 -13.04 -47.28 42.15
C VAL A 257 -13.17 -46.00 42.98
N ARG A 258 -13.26 -46.16 44.31
CA ARG A 258 -12.98 -45.10 45.28
C ARG A 258 -11.44 -44.94 45.40
N ASN A 259 -10.77 -44.57 44.31
CA ASN A 259 -9.33 -44.27 44.29
C ASN A 259 -8.91 -43.22 43.23
N ILE A 260 -9.81 -42.74 42.34
CA ILE A 260 -9.41 -41.77 41.28
C ILE A 260 -9.52 -40.31 41.75
N VAL A 261 -10.40 -40.00 42.70
CA VAL A 261 -10.60 -38.60 43.15
C VAL A 261 -9.44 -38.10 44.04
N LEU A 262 -8.71 -38.98 44.72
CA LEU A 262 -7.59 -38.57 45.58
C LEU A 262 -6.29 -38.26 44.79
N ILE A 263 -6.09 -38.85 43.61
CA ILE A 263 -4.88 -38.61 42.80
C ILE A 263 -4.99 -37.29 42.01
N ALA A 264 -6.21 -36.92 41.58
CA ALA A 264 -6.45 -35.67 40.88
C ALA A 264 -6.28 -34.43 41.77
N ALA A 265 -6.61 -34.53 43.07
CA ALA A 265 -6.43 -33.44 44.03
C ALA A 265 -4.94 -33.19 44.37
N SER A 266 -4.10 -34.24 44.39
CA SER A 266 -2.66 -34.08 44.62
C SER A 266 -1.91 -33.47 43.43
N ALA A 267 -2.35 -33.71 42.19
CA ALA A 267 -1.69 -33.20 40.99
C ALA A 267 -1.89 -31.68 40.77
N ALA A 268 -2.97 -31.11 41.29
CA ALA A 268 -3.25 -29.67 41.19
C ALA A 268 -2.53 -28.82 42.24
N LEU A 269 -2.15 -29.41 43.38
CA LEU A 269 -1.49 -28.69 44.47
C LEU A 269 0.01 -28.45 44.22
N VAL A 270 0.68 -29.36 43.53
CA VAL A 270 2.12 -29.24 43.21
C VAL A 270 2.44 -27.97 42.39
N PRO A 271 1.75 -27.66 41.27
CA PRO A 271 2.03 -26.43 40.53
C PRO A 271 1.64 -25.18 41.32
N PHE A 272 0.64 -25.25 42.19
CA PHE A 272 0.26 -24.13 43.06
C PHE A 272 1.34 -23.83 44.10
N PHE A 273 1.93 -24.85 44.72
CA PHE A 273 3.06 -24.68 45.64
C PHE A 273 4.34 -24.22 44.94
N ILE A 274 4.60 -24.68 43.71
CA ILE A 274 5.73 -24.19 42.90
C ILE A 274 5.53 -22.71 42.55
N MET A 275 4.33 -22.32 42.11
CA MET A 275 4.01 -20.93 41.80
C MET A 275 4.08 -20.03 43.04
N ALA A 276 3.58 -20.50 44.19
CA ALA A 276 3.71 -19.78 45.46
C ALA A 276 5.18 -19.68 45.92
N PHE A 277 5.99 -20.73 45.72
CA PHE A 277 7.41 -20.70 46.03
C PHE A 277 8.16 -19.70 45.13
N PHE A 278 7.88 -19.68 43.82
CA PHE A 278 8.43 -18.68 42.91
C PHE A 278 7.99 -17.27 43.28
N LEU A 279 6.72 -17.05 43.63
CA LEU A 279 6.23 -15.73 44.08
C LEU A 279 6.87 -15.29 45.39
N CYS A 280 7.11 -16.20 46.34
CA CYS A 280 7.84 -15.92 47.57
C CYS A 280 9.33 -15.64 47.30
N TYR A 281 9.94 -16.34 46.34
CA TYR A 281 11.33 -16.11 45.93
C TYR A 281 11.49 -14.77 45.21
N TYR A 282 10.56 -14.42 44.32
CA TYR A 282 10.50 -13.11 43.67
C TYR A 282 10.25 -12.00 44.68
N LYS A 283 9.32 -12.17 45.63
CA LYS A 283 9.14 -11.18 46.70
C LYS A 283 10.37 -11.03 47.60
N LYS A 284 11.14 -12.10 47.84
CA LYS A 284 12.39 -12.06 48.62
C LYS A 284 13.54 -11.42 47.82
N ALA A 285 13.59 -11.60 46.51
CA ALA A 285 14.56 -10.96 45.62
C ALA A 285 14.29 -9.46 45.42
N VAL A 286 13.01 -9.06 45.37
CA VAL A 286 12.60 -7.64 45.32
C VAL A 286 12.89 -6.95 46.66
N ARG A 287 12.64 -7.62 47.79
CA ARG A 287 12.98 -7.07 49.12
C ARG A 287 14.49 -6.86 49.32
N LYS A 288 15.33 -7.68 48.69
CA LYS A 288 16.79 -7.54 48.71
C LYS A 288 17.31 -6.38 47.83
N ASN A 289 16.47 -5.87 46.90
CA ASN A 289 16.77 -4.68 46.11
C ASN A 289 16.25 -3.38 46.75
N GLU A 290 15.28 -3.45 47.68
CA GLU A 290 14.77 -2.29 48.42
C GLU A 290 15.62 -1.92 49.65
N GLU A 291 16.37 -2.86 50.25
CA GLU A 291 17.26 -2.58 51.39
C GLU A 291 18.57 -1.85 51.03
N THR A 292 18.86 -1.62 49.74
CA THR A 292 20.06 -0.86 49.30
C THR A 292 19.75 0.55 48.80
N LYS A 293 18.51 1.04 48.96
CA LYS A 293 18.08 2.38 48.50
C LYS A 293 17.43 3.27 49.58
N GLU A 294 17.67 2.98 50.86
CA GLU A 294 17.39 3.91 51.95
C GLU A 294 18.68 4.28 52.70
N GLN A 295 19.53 5.08 52.05
CA GLN A 295 20.36 6.05 52.75
C GLN A 295 20.79 7.10 51.72
N HIS A 296 20.46 8.35 52.04
CA HIS A 296 20.79 9.59 51.31
C HIS A 296 19.75 10.05 50.26
N ALA A 297 18.55 10.40 50.75
CA ALA A 297 17.74 11.45 50.15
C ALA A 297 17.41 12.49 51.23
N GLY A 298 18.21 13.55 51.26
CA GLY A 298 17.93 14.78 51.99
C GLY A 298 18.55 15.94 51.21
N GLY A 299 17.71 16.77 50.59
CA GLY A 299 18.16 17.98 49.91
C GLY A 299 17.43 18.26 48.59
N SER A 300 16.43 19.13 48.69
CA SER A 300 15.91 19.96 47.59
C SER A 300 17.04 20.82 47.00
N VAL A 301 17.01 21.08 45.69
CA VAL A 301 17.11 22.41 45.03
C VAL A 301 17.32 22.25 43.51
N ASP A 302 16.78 23.26 42.83
CA ASP A 302 16.56 23.57 41.43
C ASP A 302 17.81 23.74 40.52
N PHE A 303 17.53 23.77 39.21
CA PHE A 303 18.22 24.50 38.13
C PHE A 303 19.45 23.91 37.38
N THR A 304 19.18 23.59 36.11
CA THR A 304 19.98 23.78 34.87
C THR A 304 21.36 23.18 34.61
N GLN A 305 21.47 22.77 33.33
CA GLN A 305 22.59 22.91 32.41
C GLN A 305 23.78 21.94 32.50
N THR A 306 24.01 21.33 31.33
CA THR A 306 25.29 20.91 30.75
C THR A 306 26.09 19.87 31.54
N ARG A 307 26.17 18.66 30.99
CA ARG A 307 27.16 17.68 31.46
C ARG A 307 27.89 17.03 30.29
N THR A 308 28.82 17.80 29.72
CA THR A 308 30.11 17.24 29.34
C THR A 308 30.93 17.03 30.61
N LEU A 309 31.22 15.78 30.99
CA LEU A 309 32.52 15.46 31.61
C LEU A 309 32.82 13.97 31.54
N HIS A 310 34.04 13.69 31.07
CA HIS A 310 34.72 12.41 31.15
C HIS A 310 34.78 11.86 32.58
N SER A 311 34.67 10.54 32.72
CA SER A 311 35.25 9.81 33.84
C SER A 311 35.99 8.59 33.30
N HIS A 312 37.31 8.66 33.35
CA HIS A 312 38.17 7.48 33.35
C HIS A 312 38.14 6.87 34.75
N SER A 313 37.77 5.59 34.87
CA SER A 313 38.48 4.60 35.69
C SER A 313 37.87 3.21 35.51
N GLY A 314 38.69 2.22 35.14
CA GLY A 314 38.36 0.79 35.20
C GLY A 314 38.68 0.06 33.91
N ASP A 315 39.88 -0.50 33.82
CA ASP A 315 40.35 -1.38 32.75
C ASP A 315 39.40 -2.57 32.49
N ASP A 316 38.72 -2.54 31.34
CA ASP A 316 38.40 -3.73 30.53
C ASP A 316 38.26 -3.28 29.05
N PRO A 317 39.28 -3.49 28.19
CA PRO A 317 39.31 -2.92 26.83
C PRO A 317 38.31 -3.55 25.84
N GLU A 318 37.45 -4.48 26.28
CA GLU A 318 36.45 -5.13 25.42
C GLU A 318 34.98 -4.78 25.71
N ARG A 319 34.66 -3.90 26.68
CA ARG A 319 33.26 -3.80 27.18
C ARG A 319 32.51 -2.47 27.13
N VAL A 320 33.02 -1.44 26.45
CA VAL A 320 32.18 -0.28 26.10
C VAL A 320 31.69 -0.46 24.67
N VAL A 321 30.51 -1.07 24.54
CA VAL A 321 29.82 -1.21 23.26
C VAL A 321 28.84 -0.04 23.15
N GLU A 322 29.21 0.96 22.36
CA GLU A 322 28.46 2.22 22.23
C GLU A 322 28.07 2.47 20.77
N LEU A 323 26.96 3.16 20.54
CA LEU A 323 26.55 3.60 19.20
C LEU A 323 27.50 4.70 18.70
N GLU A 324 27.97 4.59 17.46
CA GLU A 324 28.80 5.63 16.85
C GLU A 324 27.93 6.56 15.98
N PHE A 325 27.77 7.80 16.42
CA PHE A 325 26.97 8.83 15.76
C PHE A 325 27.82 9.74 14.87
N PHE A 326 27.29 10.09 13.70
CA PHE A 326 27.93 11.02 12.77
C PHE A 326 27.72 12.49 13.14
N ASP A 327 26.56 12.80 13.73
CA ASP A 327 26.25 14.11 14.26
C ASP A 327 26.13 14.01 15.79
N LYS A 328 27.12 14.58 16.49
CA LYS A 328 27.18 14.55 17.95
C LYS A 328 26.23 15.55 18.60
N GLU A 329 25.73 16.53 17.86
CA GLU A 329 24.77 17.52 18.34
C GLU A 329 23.32 17.03 18.18
N ALA A 330 23.10 16.06 17.28
CA ALA A 330 21.80 15.43 17.02
C ALA A 330 21.57 14.09 17.75
N VAL A 331 22.33 13.78 18.81
CA VAL A 331 22.16 12.52 19.56
C VAL A 331 20.83 12.55 20.33
N VAL A 332 19.83 11.79 19.86
CA VAL A 332 18.48 11.74 20.46
C VAL A 332 18.26 10.49 21.32
N PHE A 333 19.12 9.48 21.26
CA PHE A 333 18.94 8.19 21.95
C PHE A 333 20.27 7.46 22.17
N ASP A 334 20.31 6.54 23.14
CA ASP A 334 21.45 5.65 23.36
C ASP A 334 21.19 4.19 22.92
N LEU A 335 22.15 3.29 23.15
CA LEU A 335 22.01 1.88 22.79
C LEU A 335 20.89 1.18 23.59
N ASP A 336 20.74 1.53 24.87
CA ASP A 336 19.75 0.89 25.74
C ASP A 336 18.33 1.33 25.33
N ASP A 337 18.16 2.59 24.94
CA ASP A 337 16.92 3.10 24.34
C ASP A 337 16.58 2.35 23.04
N LEU A 338 17.59 2.09 22.19
CA LEU A 338 17.41 1.33 20.96
C LEU A 338 17.01 -0.13 21.22
N LEU A 339 17.57 -0.76 22.25
CA LEU A 339 17.27 -2.14 22.63
C LEU A 339 15.92 -2.29 23.34
N ARG A 340 15.49 -1.25 24.08
CA ARG A 340 14.16 -1.18 24.72
C ARG A 340 13.05 -0.77 23.73
N ALA A 341 13.40 -0.19 22.58
CA ALA A 341 12.46 0.28 21.58
C ALA A 341 11.51 -0.82 21.08
N SER A 342 10.24 -0.47 20.89
CA SER A 342 9.33 -1.35 20.15
C SER A 342 9.75 -1.38 18.69
N ALA A 343 9.92 -2.59 18.14
CA ALA A 343 10.40 -2.78 16.77
C ALA A 343 9.38 -3.56 15.93
N GLU A 344 9.02 -3.03 14.77
CA GLU A 344 8.25 -3.73 13.73
C GLU A 344 9.16 -4.05 12.53
N ILE A 345 8.96 -5.21 11.89
CA ILE A 345 9.75 -5.58 10.71
C ILE A 345 9.23 -4.79 9.50
N LEU A 346 10.10 -4.01 8.86
CA LEU A 346 9.79 -3.31 7.61
C LEU A 346 10.05 -4.20 6.39
N GLY A 347 11.09 -5.03 6.44
CA GLY A 347 11.43 -5.90 5.33
C GLY A 347 12.61 -6.81 5.62
N LYS A 348 12.62 -7.98 4.97
CA LYS A 348 13.74 -8.93 5.01
C LYS A 348 14.38 -9.00 3.63
N GLY A 349 15.67 -8.70 3.58
CA GLY A 349 16.44 -8.69 2.34
C GLY A 349 17.74 -9.47 2.45
N ASN A 350 18.44 -9.48 1.33
CA ASN A 350 19.69 -10.20 1.11
C ASN A 350 20.85 -9.74 2.02
N LEU A 351 20.84 -8.47 2.41
CA LEU A 351 21.83 -7.87 3.31
C LEU A 351 21.42 -7.95 4.79
N GLY A 352 20.19 -8.36 5.11
CA GLY A 352 19.71 -8.38 6.48
C GLY A 352 18.23 -8.07 6.63
N THR A 353 17.82 -7.79 7.87
CA THR A 353 16.43 -7.42 8.21
C THR A 353 16.37 -5.97 8.66
N THR A 354 15.43 -5.21 8.11
CA THR A 354 15.18 -3.82 8.49
C THR A 354 13.97 -3.74 9.40
N TYR A 355 14.13 -3.04 10.50
CA TYR A 355 13.13 -2.80 11.52
C TYR A 355 12.81 -1.31 11.57
N LYS A 356 11.58 -0.98 11.92
CA LYS A 356 11.23 0.35 12.41
C LYS A 356 11.18 0.30 13.92
N ALA A 357 12.04 1.09 14.55
CA ALA A 357 12.10 1.22 15.99
C ALA A 357 11.43 2.53 16.39
N VAL A 358 10.51 2.45 17.35
CA VAL A 358 9.92 3.61 18.03
C VAL A 358 10.58 3.73 19.40
N LEU A 359 11.35 4.80 19.56
CA LEU A 359 12.11 5.12 20.76
C LEU A 359 11.19 5.73 21.85
N GLU A 360 11.64 5.74 23.10
CA GLU A 360 10.83 6.18 24.25
C GLU A 360 10.33 7.63 24.13
N LEU A 361 11.13 8.51 23.51
CA LEU A 361 10.79 9.92 23.26
C LEU A 361 9.88 10.12 22.03
N GLY A 362 9.37 9.05 21.42
CA GLY A 362 8.49 9.08 20.25
C GLY A 362 9.23 9.24 18.91
N SER A 363 10.56 9.43 18.93
CA SER A 363 11.40 9.41 17.73
C SER A 363 11.33 8.04 17.05
N VAL A 364 11.30 8.05 15.72
CA VAL A 364 11.20 6.83 14.91
C VAL A 364 12.43 6.71 14.03
N VAL A 365 13.09 5.56 14.10
CA VAL A 365 14.29 5.27 13.30
C VAL A 365 14.15 3.95 12.55
N SER A 366 14.88 3.81 11.44
CA SER A 366 15.00 2.54 10.72
C SER A 366 16.30 1.86 11.15
N VAL A 367 16.20 0.64 11.69
CA VAL A 367 17.35 -0.14 12.15
C VAL A 367 17.54 -1.33 11.23
N LYS A 368 18.67 -1.39 10.55
CA LYS A 368 19.03 -2.52 9.71
C LYS A 368 20.01 -3.43 10.42
N ARG A 369 19.56 -4.64 10.75
CA ARG A 369 20.41 -5.73 11.26
C ARG A 369 21.03 -6.48 10.10
N LEU A 370 22.35 -6.35 9.95
CA LEU A 370 23.09 -6.96 8.84
C LEU A 370 23.30 -8.44 9.08
N MET A 371 23.11 -9.26 8.04
CA MET A 371 23.32 -10.70 8.08
C MET A 371 24.62 -11.08 7.39
N ASN A 372 25.21 -12.23 7.77
CA ASN A 372 26.38 -12.84 7.11
C ASN A 372 27.64 -11.94 7.07
N MET A 373 27.75 -11.00 8.01
CA MET A 373 28.89 -10.05 8.14
C MET A 373 29.74 -10.29 9.39
N ASN A 374 29.56 -11.43 10.05
CA ASN A 374 30.24 -11.75 11.32
C ASN A 374 31.72 -12.09 11.18
N GLY A 375 32.18 -12.39 9.95
CA GLY A 375 33.60 -12.60 9.65
C GLY A 375 34.41 -11.31 9.46
N LEU A 376 33.78 -10.13 9.46
CA LEU A 376 34.46 -8.84 9.29
C LEU A 376 35.19 -8.40 10.55
N SER A 377 36.40 -7.86 10.38
CA SER A 377 37.07 -7.18 11.49
C SER A 377 36.34 -5.88 11.86
N LYS A 378 36.44 -5.49 13.14
CA LYS A 378 35.92 -4.19 13.62
C LYS A 378 36.43 -3.04 12.77
N LYS A 379 37.72 -3.07 12.44
CA LYS A 379 38.38 -2.02 11.66
C LYS A 379 37.77 -1.86 10.27
N GLU A 380 37.57 -2.96 9.54
CA GLU A 380 36.99 -2.91 8.18
C GLU A 380 35.55 -2.38 8.20
N PHE A 381 34.73 -2.86 9.15
CA PHE A 381 33.35 -2.42 9.28
C PHE A 381 33.24 -0.93 9.63
N VAL A 382 33.96 -0.49 10.67
CA VAL A 382 33.96 0.90 11.13
C VAL A 382 34.47 1.84 10.04
N GLN A 383 35.57 1.51 9.36
CA GLN A 383 36.11 2.35 8.28
C GLN A 383 35.10 2.55 7.15
N GLN A 384 34.39 1.49 6.76
CA GLN A 384 33.38 1.59 5.72
C GLN A 384 32.16 2.38 6.20
N MET A 385 31.65 2.13 7.41
CA MET A 385 30.52 2.90 7.95
C MET A 385 30.87 4.38 8.08
N GLN A 386 32.09 4.69 8.52
CA GLN A 386 32.60 6.06 8.60
C GLN A 386 32.64 6.74 7.23
N LEU A 387 33.10 6.04 6.19
CA LEU A 387 33.06 6.54 4.82
C LEU A 387 31.62 6.82 4.38
N LEU A 388 30.68 5.91 4.63
CA LEU A 388 29.29 6.04 4.17
C LEU A 388 28.48 7.09 4.93
N GLY A 389 28.65 7.21 6.26
CA GLY A 389 27.91 8.18 7.05
C GLY A 389 28.35 9.64 6.84
N ASN A 390 29.56 9.85 6.31
CA ASN A 390 30.04 11.16 5.87
C ASN A 390 29.48 11.60 4.50
N LEU A 391 28.80 10.72 3.76
CA LEU A 391 28.18 11.10 2.50
C LEU A 391 26.86 11.85 2.76
N LYS A 392 26.76 13.06 2.24
CA LYS A 392 25.57 13.91 2.34
C LYS A 392 25.11 14.31 0.94
N HIS A 393 23.89 13.92 0.59
CA HIS A 393 23.29 14.23 -0.71
C HIS A 393 21.77 14.11 -0.62
N GLU A 394 21.05 14.99 -1.32
CA GLU A 394 19.58 15.07 -1.28
C GLU A 394 18.88 13.75 -1.66
N ASN A 395 19.50 12.96 -2.54
CA ASN A 395 18.99 11.67 -3.03
C ASN A 395 19.70 10.44 -2.44
N LEU A 396 20.44 10.59 -1.33
CA LEU A 396 21.00 9.47 -0.59
C LEU A 396 20.40 9.42 0.81
N MET A 397 20.19 8.20 1.31
CA MET A 397 19.75 7.99 2.68
C MET A 397 20.94 8.17 3.64
N GLU A 398 20.77 9.02 4.65
CA GLU A 398 21.81 9.30 5.63
C GLU A 398 21.85 8.24 6.73
N ILE A 399 23.06 7.81 7.09
CA ILE A 399 23.30 6.97 8.26
C ILE A 399 23.37 7.89 9.48
N ILE A 400 22.48 7.69 10.45
CA ILE A 400 22.48 8.43 11.73
C ILE A 400 23.59 7.88 12.62
N SER A 401 23.61 6.56 12.78
CA SER A 401 24.57 5.84 13.60
C SER A 401 24.70 4.40 13.18
N PHE A 402 25.69 3.71 13.75
CA PHE A 402 25.84 2.27 13.58
C PHE A 402 26.30 1.61 14.88
N TYR A 403 26.12 0.30 14.92
CA TYR A 403 26.52 -0.55 16.03
C TYR A 403 27.40 -1.68 15.51
N TYR A 404 28.48 -1.96 16.24
CA TYR A 404 29.34 -3.11 15.99
C TYR A 404 29.53 -3.94 17.26
N SER A 405 29.34 -5.24 17.11
CA SER A 405 29.82 -6.27 18.03
C SER A 405 30.33 -7.47 17.25
N LYS A 406 30.98 -8.43 17.93
CA LYS A 406 31.44 -9.68 17.28
C LYS A 406 30.28 -10.46 16.64
N GLU A 407 29.10 -10.43 17.25
CA GLU A 407 27.93 -11.22 16.82
C GLU A 407 26.94 -10.43 15.94
N GLU A 408 26.81 -9.13 16.17
CA GLU A 408 25.77 -8.29 15.57
C GLU A 408 26.34 -7.00 14.98
N LYS A 409 25.75 -6.55 13.87
CA LYS A 409 26.05 -5.26 13.23
C LYS A 409 24.74 -4.59 12.86
N LEU A 410 24.55 -3.37 13.32
CA LEU A 410 23.35 -2.58 13.03
C LEU A 410 23.74 -1.30 12.32
N VAL A 411 22.91 -0.87 11.38
CA VAL A 411 22.99 0.45 10.75
C VAL A 411 21.67 1.16 10.97
N ILE A 412 21.73 2.38 11.50
CA ILE A 412 20.56 3.15 11.89
C ILE A 412 20.41 4.33 10.92
N TYR A 413 19.23 4.44 10.33
CA TYR A 413 18.83 5.50 9.42
C TYR A 413 17.64 6.26 9.99
N GLU A 414 17.38 7.45 9.44
CA GLU A 414 16.10 8.12 9.61
C GLU A 414 14.95 7.22 9.11
N PHE A 415 13.75 7.40 9.66
CA PHE A 415 12.58 6.67 9.18
C PHE A 415 11.85 7.44 8.07
N VAL A 416 11.69 6.79 6.91
CA VAL A 416 10.92 7.32 5.77
C VAL A 416 9.53 6.69 5.74
N PRO A 417 8.44 7.46 5.92
CA PRO A 417 7.10 6.93 6.11
C PRO A 417 6.43 6.39 4.84
N ASP A 418 6.72 6.96 3.66
CA ASP A 418 6.03 6.58 2.42
C ASP A 418 6.54 5.27 1.79
N GLY A 419 7.58 4.68 2.39
CA GLY A 419 8.08 3.36 2.02
C GLY A 419 9.04 3.38 0.82
N ASN A 420 9.06 2.28 0.07
CA ASN A 420 9.97 2.09 -1.06
C ASN A 420 9.23 2.09 -2.40
N LEU A 421 9.97 2.33 -3.48
CA LEU A 421 9.45 2.40 -4.84
C LEU A 421 8.78 1.09 -5.30
N PHE A 422 9.29 -0.07 -4.87
CA PHE A 422 8.72 -1.37 -5.25
C PHE A 422 7.28 -1.48 -4.75
N ASP A 423 7.03 -1.17 -3.47
CA ASP A 423 5.69 -1.20 -2.90
C ASP A 423 4.77 -0.13 -3.53
N LEU A 424 5.32 1.02 -3.91
CA LEU A 424 4.58 2.09 -4.59
C LEU A 424 4.30 1.84 -6.07
N LEU A 425 4.93 0.86 -6.72
CA LEU A 425 4.65 0.42 -8.09
C LEU A 425 3.81 -0.88 -8.12
N HIS A 426 4.14 -1.83 -7.24
CA HIS A 426 3.62 -3.20 -7.28
C HIS A 426 2.82 -3.61 -6.05
N GLY A 427 2.80 -2.78 -5.00
CA GLY A 427 1.90 -2.97 -3.88
C GLY A 427 0.43 -2.94 -4.31
N PHE A 428 -0.49 -3.18 -3.37
CA PHE A 428 -1.90 -3.42 -3.66
C PHE A 428 -2.50 -2.45 -4.70
N ARG A 429 -2.73 -2.92 -5.94
CA ARG A 429 -3.36 -2.16 -7.05
C ARG A 429 -4.88 -2.15 -6.94
N GLY A 430 -5.40 -1.89 -5.74
CA GLY A 430 -6.82 -1.80 -5.44
C GLY A 430 -7.32 -0.35 -5.39
N GLY A 431 -8.65 -0.15 -5.44
CA GLY A 431 -9.27 1.17 -5.33
C GLY A 431 -8.92 1.85 -4.00
N GLY A 432 -8.18 2.96 -4.07
CA GLY A 432 -7.69 3.72 -2.90
C GLY A 432 -6.19 3.98 -2.92
N ARG A 433 -5.41 3.25 -3.73
CA ARG A 433 -4.02 3.63 -4.04
C ARG A 433 -4.04 4.75 -5.08
N VAL A 434 -3.43 5.89 -4.78
CA VAL A 434 -3.11 6.90 -5.81
C VAL A 434 -1.88 6.41 -6.56
N PRO A 435 -1.99 6.02 -7.85
CA PRO A 435 -0.86 5.60 -8.65
C PRO A 435 0.20 6.69 -8.73
N LEU A 436 1.46 6.29 -8.92
CA LEU A 436 2.48 7.26 -9.32
C LEU A 436 2.16 7.70 -10.74
N ASP A 437 1.73 8.95 -10.88
CA ASP A 437 1.55 9.58 -12.18
C ASP A 437 2.89 9.74 -12.91
N TRP A 438 2.83 10.15 -14.17
CA TRP A 438 4.05 10.26 -14.98
C TRP A 438 5.05 11.28 -14.41
N ALA A 439 4.56 12.42 -13.92
CA ALA A 439 5.39 13.46 -13.32
C ALA A 439 6.17 12.94 -12.10
N ALA A 440 5.52 12.16 -11.23
CA ALA A 440 6.19 11.50 -10.11
C ALA A 440 7.23 10.48 -10.60
N ARG A 441 6.89 9.66 -11.59
CA ARG A 441 7.78 8.61 -12.13
C ARG A 441 9.07 9.18 -12.73
N ILE A 442 8.98 10.22 -13.57
CA ILE A 442 10.17 10.86 -14.15
C ILE A 442 11.01 11.59 -13.09
N SER A 443 10.37 12.23 -12.10
CA SER A 443 11.07 12.85 -10.97
C SER A 443 11.87 11.83 -10.17
N ILE A 444 11.28 10.67 -9.88
CA ILE A 444 11.94 9.56 -9.17
C ILE A 444 13.13 9.03 -9.98
N ILE A 445 12.97 8.81 -11.29
CA ILE A 445 14.06 8.37 -12.19
C ILE A 445 15.24 9.35 -12.13
N LYS A 446 14.95 10.65 -12.23
CA LYS A 446 15.95 11.72 -12.17
C LYS A 446 16.67 11.75 -10.82
N ASP A 447 15.93 11.64 -9.72
CA ASP A 447 16.49 11.62 -8.36
C ASP A 447 17.40 10.41 -8.13
N ILE A 448 17.03 9.22 -8.63
CA ILE A 448 17.90 8.03 -8.61
C ILE A 448 19.18 8.31 -9.41
N ALA A 449 19.07 8.88 -10.61
CA ALA A 449 20.23 9.18 -11.46
C ALA A 449 21.19 10.18 -10.80
N LYS A 450 20.67 11.21 -10.12
CA LYS A 450 21.46 12.17 -9.33
C LYS A 450 22.21 11.49 -8.20
N GLY A 451 21.51 10.70 -7.38
CA GLY A 451 22.11 9.95 -6.29
C GLY A 451 23.19 8.98 -6.77
N LEU A 452 22.94 8.27 -7.87
CA LEU A 452 23.90 7.33 -8.44
C LEU A 452 25.12 8.04 -9.07
N ASN A 453 24.92 9.18 -9.73
CA ASN A 453 26.00 10.01 -10.25
C ASN A 453 26.91 10.53 -9.13
N PHE A 454 26.33 10.99 -8.03
CA PHE A 454 27.07 11.38 -6.84
C PHE A 454 27.91 10.20 -6.30
N LEU A 455 27.32 9.01 -6.14
CA LEU A 455 28.05 7.82 -5.67
C LEU A 455 29.22 7.45 -6.60
N HIS A 456 29.03 7.52 -7.93
CA HIS A 456 30.09 7.21 -8.90
C HIS A 456 31.27 8.19 -8.83
N GLN A 457 31.03 9.44 -8.45
CA GLN A 457 32.07 10.45 -8.24
C GLN A 457 32.78 10.25 -6.91
N PHE A 458 32.02 10.18 -5.80
CA PHE A 458 32.56 10.13 -4.44
C PHE A 458 33.16 8.77 -4.06
N LEU A 459 32.60 7.67 -4.59
CA LEU A 459 33.10 6.31 -4.37
C LEU A 459 33.82 5.77 -5.62
N SER A 460 34.53 6.62 -6.35
CA SER A 460 35.25 6.27 -7.59
C SER A 460 36.31 5.17 -7.43
N SER A 461 36.81 4.94 -6.21
CA SER A 461 37.71 3.83 -5.88
C SER A 461 37.00 2.48 -5.75
N GLN A 462 35.67 2.49 -5.53
CA GLN A 462 34.87 1.27 -5.47
C GLN A 462 34.47 0.81 -6.87
N ARG A 463 34.59 -0.50 -7.11
CA ARG A 463 34.25 -1.08 -8.42
C ARG A 463 32.77 -0.98 -8.75
N VAL A 464 31.91 -1.09 -7.75
CA VAL A 464 30.44 -1.02 -7.84
C VAL A 464 29.95 -0.15 -6.69
N PRO A 465 29.92 1.19 -6.87
CA PRO A 465 29.57 2.14 -5.81
C PRO A 465 28.26 1.83 -5.08
N HIS A 466 27.20 1.45 -5.80
CA HIS A 466 25.95 1.05 -5.18
C HIS A 466 25.87 -0.46 -4.96
N ALA A 467 26.14 -1.26 -6.00
CA ALA A 467 26.09 -2.73 -6.05
C ALA A 467 24.71 -3.40 -5.81
N ASN A 468 23.79 -2.75 -5.12
CA ASN A 468 22.48 -3.32 -4.78
C ASN A 468 21.32 -2.43 -5.21
N LEU A 469 21.43 -1.75 -6.36
CA LEU A 469 20.35 -0.89 -6.84
C LEU A 469 19.16 -1.74 -7.31
N LYS A 470 17.97 -1.44 -6.80
CA LYS A 470 16.67 -2.05 -7.13
C LYS A 470 15.56 -1.18 -6.52
N SER A 471 14.33 -1.31 -7.00
CA SER A 471 13.18 -0.52 -6.51
C SER A 471 12.92 -0.65 -5.00
N SER A 472 13.17 -1.81 -4.39
CA SER A 472 13.05 -1.98 -2.92
C SER A 472 14.12 -1.24 -2.10
N ASN A 473 15.19 -0.75 -2.75
CA ASN A 473 16.25 0.06 -2.14
C ASN A 473 16.19 1.54 -2.59
N VAL A 474 15.05 1.96 -3.14
CA VAL A 474 14.74 3.36 -3.42
C VAL A 474 13.61 3.77 -2.47
N LEU A 475 13.92 4.57 -1.45
CA LEU A 475 12.92 5.11 -0.54
C LEU A 475 12.29 6.35 -1.14
N ILE A 476 10.97 6.46 -1.00
CA ILE A 476 10.21 7.60 -1.50
C ILE A 476 9.78 8.45 -0.32
N HIS A 477 9.91 9.76 -0.46
CA HIS A 477 9.37 10.73 0.47
C HIS A 477 8.46 11.69 -0.28
N ARG A 478 7.23 11.85 0.21
CA ARG A 478 6.27 12.82 -0.33
C ARG A 478 6.41 14.14 0.41
N ASP A 479 6.60 15.21 -0.35
CA ASP A 479 6.56 16.59 0.13
C ASP A 479 5.45 17.34 -0.62
N GLY A 480 4.26 17.35 -0.03
CA GLY A 480 3.04 17.83 -0.68
C GLY A 480 2.74 17.05 -1.97
N PRO A 481 2.67 17.69 -3.15
CA PRO A 481 2.45 17.01 -4.42
C PRO A 481 3.73 16.37 -5.00
N ASN A 482 4.91 16.69 -4.44
CA ASN A 482 6.19 16.28 -5.02
C ASN A 482 6.68 14.96 -4.42
N TYR A 483 7.35 14.18 -5.27
CA TYR A 483 7.99 12.93 -4.90
C TYR A 483 9.50 13.10 -4.95
N ARG A 484 10.16 12.69 -3.87
CA ARG A 484 11.62 12.68 -3.75
C ARG A 484 12.10 11.27 -3.49
N ALA A 485 13.15 10.86 -4.20
CA ALA A 485 13.73 9.54 -4.05
C ALA A 485 15.08 9.60 -3.33
N LYS A 486 15.30 8.68 -2.39
CA LYS A 486 16.56 8.48 -1.67
C LYS A 486 17.06 7.04 -1.83
N LEU A 487 18.31 6.86 -2.23
CA LEU A 487 18.94 5.56 -2.33
C LEU A 487 19.40 5.07 -0.96
N ILE A 488 19.12 3.81 -0.64
CA ILE A 488 19.59 3.14 0.58
C ILE A 488 20.43 1.92 0.21
N ASP A 489 21.19 1.37 1.17
CA ASP A 489 21.97 0.13 1.01
C ASP A 489 23.08 0.20 -0.05
N PHE A 490 23.61 1.39 -0.32
CA PHE A 490 24.76 1.62 -1.17
C PHE A 490 26.09 1.39 -0.44
N GLY A 491 27.15 1.03 -1.16
CA GLY A 491 28.49 0.93 -0.60
C GLY A 491 28.73 -0.24 0.36
N PHE A 492 27.81 -1.20 0.49
CA PHE A 492 28.01 -2.39 1.34
C PHE A 492 28.89 -3.46 0.70
N TRP A 493 29.25 -3.30 -0.59
CA TRP A 493 30.06 -4.26 -1.32
C TRP A 493 31.38 -4.66 -0.63
N PRO A 494 32.20 -3.72 -0.12
CA PRO A 494 33.45 -4.06 0.57
C PRO A 494 33.27 -4.84 1.87
N LEU A 495 32.05 -4.88 2.41
CA LEU A 495 31.71 -5.59 3.65
C LEU A 495 31.35 -7.05 3.41
N LEU A 496 31.25 -7.51 2.16
CA LEU A 496 30.91 -8.90 1.89
C LEU A 496 32.14 -9.80 2.06
N PRO A 497 32.12 -10.77 3.00
CA PRO A 497 33.30 -11.58 3.32
C PRO A 497 33.72 -12.55 2.20
N ASN A 498 32.87 -12.79 1.18
CA ASN A 498 33.18 -13.70 0.07
C ASN A 498 32.59 -13.18 -1.26
N ARG A 499 33.35 -13.32 -2.36
CA ARG A 499 32.90 -13.06 -3.74
C ARG A 499 31.71 -13.92 -4.20
N LYS A 500 31.39 -15.02 -3.52
CA LYS A 500 30.14 -15.79 -3.77
C LYS A 500 28.90 -15.08 -3.23
N LEU A 501 29.01 -14.25 -2.19
CA LEU A 501 27.88 -13.48 -1.65
C LEU A 501 27.49 -12.29 -2.54
N SER A 502 28.32 -11.98 -3.51
CA SER A 502 28.07 -11.01 -4.58
C SER A 502 26.90 -11.40 -5.48
N GLU A 503 26.61 -12.70 -5.60
CA GLU A 503 25.41 -13.25 -6.25
C GLU A 503 24.12 -12.83 -5.55
N VAL A 504 24.23 -12.45 -4.27
CA VAL A 504 23.10 -12.08 -3.41
C VAL A 504 22.75 -10.58 -3.58
N LEU A 505 23.59 -9.78 -4.25
CA LEU A 505 23.26 -8.39 -4.59
C LEU A 505 22.57 -8.28 -5.96
N SER A 506 21.90 -7.16 -6.22
CA SER A 506 21.28 -6.88 -7.53
C SER A 506 22.27 -7.04 -8.70
N VAL A 507 23.50 -6.54 -8.54
CA VAL A 507 24.54 -6.68 -9.57
C VAL A 507 24.96 -8.13 -9.85
N GLY A 508 24.62 -9.07 -8.97
CA GLY A 508 24.83 -10.50 -9.19
C GLY A 508 24.03 -11.06 -10.38
N LYS A 509 23.04 -10.30 -10.87
CA LYS A 509 22.21 -10.64 -12.02
C LYS A 509 22.70 -10.04 -13.34
N THR A 510 23.75 -9.22 -13.35
CA THR A 510 24.20 -8.58 -14.61
C THR A 510 24.89 -9.58 -15.54
N PRO A 511 24.77 -9.43 -16.88
CA PRO A 511 25.36 -10.35 -17.85
C PRO A 511 26.86 -10.57 -17.65
N GLU A 512 27.63 -9.51 -17.41
CA GLU A 512 29.07 -9.56 -17.22
C GLU A 512 29.49 -10.25 -15.91
N PHE A 513 28.64 -10.19 -14.87
CA PHE A 513 28.89 -10.91 -13.63
C PHE A 513 28.61 -12.41 -13.81
N LEU A 514 27.52 -12.76 -14.51
CA LEU A 514 27.15 -14.14 -14.79
C LEU A 514 28.21 -14.85 -15.67
N GLN A 515 28.76 -14.15 -16.67
CA GLN A 515 29.73 -14.72 -17.60
C GLN A 515 31.17 -14.67 -17.08
N LEU A 516 31.63 -13.51 -16.60
CA LEU A 516 33.06 -13.25 -16.36
C LEU A 516 33.39 -12.96 -14.88
N LYS A 517 32.38 -12.91 -14.00
CA LYS A 517 32.52 -12.49 -12.59
C LYS A 517 33.26 -11.15 -12.45
N LYS A 518 33.18 -10.29 -13.47
CA LYS A 518 33.79 -8.96 -13.52
C LYS A 518 32.74 -7.94 -13.11
N MET A 519 33.13 -6.98 -12.26
CA MET A 519 32.23 -5.96 -11.73
C MET A 519 32.88 -4.60 -11.90
N THR A 520 32.12 -3.69 -12.50
CA THR A 520 32.52 -2.30 -12.75
C THR A 520 31.33 -1.38 -12.46
N HIS A 521 31.55 -0.07 -12.51
CA HIS A 521 30.49 0.93 -12.34
C HIS A 521 29.34 0.72 -13.34
N LYS A 522 29.58 0.03 -14.45
CA LYS A 522 28.58 -0.34 -15.47
C LYS A 522 27.53 -1.36 -14.99
N ALA A 523 27.81 -2.09 -13.92
CA ALA A 523 26.81 -2.98 -13.33
C ALA A 523 25.70 -2.17 -12.63
N ASP A 524 26.05 -1.06 -11.96
CA ASP A 524 25.05 -0.14 -11.41
C ASP A 524 24.22 0.52 -12.51
N ILE A 525 24.82 0.81 -13.67
CA ILE A 525 24.11 1.36 -14.84
C ILE A 525 23.07 0.36 -15.37
N TYR A 526 23.43 -0.92 -15.43
CA TYR A 526 22.48 -1.98 -15.80
C TYR A 526 21.31 -2.05 -14.81
N CYS A 527 21.60 -2.12 -13.52
CA CYS A 527 20.54 -2.13 -12.49
C CYS A 527 19.65 -0.87 -12.57
N PHE A 528 20.23 0.29 -12.88
CA PHE A 528 19.46 1.52 -13.08
C PHE A 528 18.54 1.44 -14.29
N GLY A 529 19.03 0.90 -15.42
CA GLY A 529 18.21 0.65 -16.60
C GLY A 529 17.03 -0.27 -16.31
N ILE A 530 17.23 -1.35 -15.54
CA ILE A 530 16.14 -2.23 -15.09
C ILE A 530 15.11 -1.48 -14.24
N VAL A 531 15.55 -0.60 -13.32
CA VAL A 531 14.63 0.22 -12.53
C VAL A 531 13.86 1.21 -13.40
N ILE A 532 14.47 1.80 -14.44
CA ILE A 532 13.73 2.64 -15.40
C ILE A 532 12.66 1.82 -16.12
N LEU A 533 13.00 0.63 -16.62
CA LEU A 533 12.04 -0.25 -17.28
C LEU A 533 10.90 -0.67 -16.34
N GLU A 534 11.20 -0.98 -15.08
CA GLU A 534 10.20 -1.27 -14.05
C GLU A 534 9.22 -0.10 -13.84
N ILE A 535 9.75 1.13 -13.77
CA ILE A 535 8.96 2.35 -13.60
C ILE A 535 8.10 2.63 -14.84
N VAL A 536 8.62 2.47 -16.06
CA VAL A 536 7.89 2.79 -17.28
C VAL A 536 6.84 1.72 -17.62
N THR A 537 7.18 0.45 -17.43
CA THR A 537 6.31 -0.68 -17.80
C THR A 537 5.36 -1.09 -16.69
N GLY A 538 5.65 -0.71 -15.44
CA GLY A 538 4.90 -1.19 -14.28
C GLY A 538 5.03 -2.70 -14.08
N LYS A 539 6.02 -3.37 -14.67
CA LYS A 539 6.23 -4.81 -14.52
C LYS A 539 7.33 -5.10 -13.51
N ILE A 540 7.16 -6.18 -12.75
CA ILE A 540 8.16 -6.63 -11.76
C ILE A 540 9.38 -7.21 -12.50
N PRO A 541 10.62 -6.74 -12.23
CA PRO A 541 11.82 -7.31 -12.83
C PRO A 541 12.06 -8.78 -12.43
N GLY A 542 12.50 -9.60 -13.38
CA GLY A 542 12.75 -11.03 -13.19
C GLY A 542 12.28 -11.85 -14.39
N LYS A 543 12.00 -13.14 -14.17
CA LYS A 543 11.52 -14.03 -15.22
C LYS A 543 10.12 -13.62 -15.69
N ILE A 544 9.99 -13.28 -16.96
CA ILE A 544 8.73 -12.86 -17.57
C ILE A 544 8.26 -13.97 -18.50
N SER A 545 7.03 -14.44 -18.29
CA SER A 545 6.36 -15.35 -19.22
C SER A 545 5.09 -14.65 -19.74
N PRO A 546 5.15 -13.96 -20.89
CA PRO A 546 3.92 -13.61 -21.60
C PRO A 546 3.18 -14.91 -21.97
N ALA A 547 1.86 -14.80 -22.16
CA ALA A 547 0.91 -15.91 -22.31
C ALA A 547 1.17 -16.91 -23.46
N ASN A 548 2.29 -16.81 -24.18
CA ASN A 548 2.65 -17.56 -25.39
C ASN A 548 3.84 -18.54 -25.18
N ASP A 549 4.02 -19.10 -23.98
CA ASP A 549 5.10 -20.06 -23.63
C ASP A 549 6.56 -19.58 -23.76
N GLU A 550 6.82 -18.35 -24.25
CA GLU A 550 8.15 -17.76 -24.22
C GLU A 550 8.49 -17.26 -22.81
N THR A 551 9.69 -17.60 -22.33
CA THR A 551 10.20 -17.13 -21.04
C THR A 551 11.44 -16.27 -21.24
N PHE A 552 11.38 -15.03 -20.78
CA PHE A 552 12.52 -14.11 -20.75
C PHE A 552 13.17 -14.15 -19.37
N ASP A 553 14.50 -14.18 -19.33
CA ASP A 553 15.25 -14.21 -18.08
C ASP A 553 15.24 -12.86 -17.35
N ASP A 554 15.12 -11.76 -18.10
CA ASP A 554 15.02 -10.40 -17.55
C ASP A 554 14.03 -9.49 -18.31
N LEU A 555 13.60 -8.42 -17.64
CA LEU A 555 12.69 -7.41 -18.16
C LEU A 555 13.23 -6.71 -19.40
N SER A 556 14.54 -6.46 -19.47
CA SER A 556 15.17 -5.84 -20.64
C SER A 556 14.99 -6.65 -21.91
N ASP A 557 15.00 -7.99 -21.81
CA ASP A 557 14.96 -8.87 -22.98
C ASP A 557 13.55 -8.92 -23.58
N TRP A 558 12.55 -8.98 -22.70
CA TRP A 558 11.14 -8.85 -23.12
C TRP A 558 10.89 -7.49 -23.79
N VAL A 559 11.35 -6.38 -23.18
CA VAL A 559 11.15 -5.04 -23.77
C VAL A 559 11.86 -4.93 -25.12
N ARG A 560 13.11 -5.41 -25.23
CA ARG A 560 13.87 -5.40 -26.49
C ARG A 560 13.19 -6.20 -27.59
N MET A 561 12.59 -7.35 -27.25
CA MET A 561 11.79 -8.13 -28.19
C MET A 561 10.57 -7.35 -28.69
N VAL A 562 9.78 -6.75 -27.79
CA VAL A 562 8.58 -5.99 -28.18
C VAL A 562 8.96 -4.80 -29.06
N VAL A 563 9.96 -4.03 -28.64
CA VAL A 563 10.49 -2.86 -29.36
C VAL A 563 11.01 -3.22 -30.76
N ASN A 564 11.63 -4.38 -30.94
CA ASN A 564 12.13 -4.81 -32.25
C ASN A 564 11.02 -5.28 -33.21
N ASN A 565 9.88 -5.75 -32.68
CA ASN A 565 8.77 -6.27 -33.48
C ASN A 565 7.77 -5.18 -33.87
N ASP A 566 7.56 -4.17 -33.03
CA ASP A 566 6.95 -2.88 -33.36
C ASP A 566 7.05 -1.95 -32.14
N TRP A 567 7.45 -0.69 -32.33
CA TRP A 567 7.39 0.31 -31.25
C TRP A 567 5.93 0.61 -30.91
N SER A 568 5.39 -0.12 -29.93
CA SER A 568 4.02 0.06 -29.47
C SER A 568 3.98 0.68 -28.07
N THR A 569 2.94 1.48 -27.81
CA THR A 569 2.64 2.01 -26.47
C THR A 569 2.19 0.90 -25.50
N GLU A 570 2.08 -0.35 -25.96
CA GLU A 570 1.66 -1.51 -25.17
C GLU A 570 2.68 -1.91 -24.11
N ILE A 571 3.93 -1.46 -24.23
CA ILE A 571 4.94 -1.67 -23.18
C ILE A 571 4.70 -0.78 -21.96
N LEU A 572 3.97 0.33 -22.12
CA LEU A 572 3.77 1.32 -21.07
C LEU A 572 2.81 0.80 -20.01
N ASP A 573 3.04 1.19 -18.76
CA ASP A 573 2.11 0.89 -17.68
C ASP A 573 0.75 1.53 -17.98
N THR A 574 -0.31 0.71 -17.90
CA THR A 574 -1.69 1.13 -18.05
C THR A 574 -2.08 2.28 -17.12
N GLU A 575 -1.45 2.40 -15.94
CA GLU A 575 -1.70 3.48 -14.98
C GLU A 575 -1.20 4.86 -15.45
N ILE A 576 -0.25 4.91 -16.39
CA ILE A 576 0.30 6.16 -16.95
C ILE A 576 0.05 6.31 -18.46
N SER A 577 -0.49 5.29 -19.13
CA SER A 577 -0.75 5.32 -20.57
C SER A 577 -1.74 6.42 -21.01
N GLY A 578 -2.55 6.92 -20.07
CA GLY A 578 -3.50 8.01 -20.30
C GLY A 578 -2.85 9.39 -20.48
N ASP A 579 -1.60 9.58 -20.05
CA ASP A 579 -0.87 10.84 -20.21
C ASP A 579 -0.26 10.94 -21.61
N LYS A 580 -1.05 11.44 -22.57
CA LYS A 580 -0.63 11.61 -23.97
C LYS A 580 0.57 12.53 -24.14
N ASP A 581 0.79 13.45 -23.21
CA ASP A 581 1.91 14.40 -23.28
C ASP A 581 3.21 13.77 -22.75
N GLY A 582 3.11 12.77 -21.86
CA GLY A 582 4.25 12.00 -21.36
C GLY A 582 4.71 10.85 -22.24
N GLN A 583 3.94 10.40 -23.24
CA GLN A 583 4.26 9.19 -24.01
C GLN A 583 5.62 9.26 -24.75
N ASP A 584 5.94 10.39 -25.37
CA ASP A 584 7.24 10.60 -26.03
C ASP A 584 8.41 10.59 -25.01
N GLU A 585 8.18 11.12 -23.80
CA GLU A 585 9.15 11.06 -22.70
C GLU A 585 9.38 9.61 -22.26
N MET A 586 8.31 8.85 -22.08
CA MET A 586 8.35 7.44 -21.69
C MET A 586 9.12 6.59 -22.70
N LEU A 587 8.91 6.82 -23.99
CA LEU A 587 9.60 6.11 -25.05
C LEU A 587 11.10 6.44 -25.10
N LYS A 588 11.47 7.72 -24.98
CA LYS A 588 12.88 8.13 -24.90
C LYS A 588 13.57 7.59 -23.66
N LEU A 589 12.87 7.53 -22.53
CA LEU A 589 13.39 6.90 -21.30
C LEU A 589 13.55 5.40 -21.45
N THR A 590 12.65 4.74 -22.19
CA THR A 590 12.77 3.32 -22.55
C THR A 590 14.03 3.08 -23.39
N GLU A 591 14.30 3.93 -24.38
CA GLU A 591 15.53 3.85 -25.19
C GLU A 591 16.79 3.99 -24.31
N ILE A 592 16.83 5.01 -23.45
CA ILE A 592 17.93 5.19 -22.47
C ILE A 592 18.09 3.94 -21.60
N ALA A 593 16.99 3.35 -21.15
CA ALA A 593 17.02 2.16 -20.30
C ALA A 593 17.54 0.92 -21.05
N LEU A 594 17.21 0.77 -22.34
CA LEU A 594 17.73 -0.29 -23.20
C LEU A 594 19.23 -0.15 -23.45
N GLU A 595 19.73 1.08 -23.63
CA GLU A 595 21.17 1.36 -23.71
C GLU A 595 21.88 1.07 -22.37
N CYS A 596 21.24 1.40 -21.24
CA CYS A 596 21.76 1.08 -19.91
C CYS A 596 21.82 -0.43 -19.65
N THR A 597 20.95 -1.20 -20.29
CA THR A 597 20.84 -2.67 -20.14
C THR A 597 21.49 -3.45 -21.30
N ASP A 598 22.42 -2.82 -22.05
CA ASP A 598 23.18 -3.51 -23.09
C ASP A 598 23.97 -4.70 -22.51
N GLU A 599 24.02 -5.82 -23.24
CA GLU A 599 24.75 -7.02 -22.82
C GLU A 599 26.24 -6.74 -22.58
N MET A 600 26.84 -5.88 -23.39
CA MET A 600 28.24 -5.48 -23.28
C MET A 600 28.37 -4.29 -22.33
N ALA A 601 28.99 -4.51 -21.17
CA ALA A 601 29.16 -3.49 -20.14
C ALA A 601 29.83 -2.20 -20.66
N GLU A 602 30.75 -2.32 -21.62
CA GLU A 602 31.48 -1.20 -22.22
C GLU A 602 30.60 -0.30 -23.10
N LYS A 603 29.52 -0.83 -23.68
CA LYS A 603 28.58 -0.07 -24.52
C LYS A 603 27.60 0.79 -23.73
N ARG A 604 27.30 0.39 -22.50
CA ARG A 604 26.39 1.14 -21.61
C ARG A 604 26.92 2.57 -21.43
N PRO A 605 26.08 3.60 -21.35
CA PRO A 605 26.52 4.98 -21.13
C PRO A 605 27.11 5.20 -19.71
N LYS A 606 27.69 6.37 -19.45
CA LYS A 606 28.05 6.79 -18.08
C LYS A 606 26.85 7.43 -17.39
N ILE A 607 26.73 7.27 -16.08
CA ILE A 607 25.56 7.83 -15.35
C ILE A 607 25.40 9.34 -15.51
N GLY A 608 26.49 10.11 -15.58
CA GLY A 608 26.43 11.55 -15.83
C GLY A 608 25.86 11.91 -17.21
N GLU A 609 26.11 11.07 -18.23
CA GLU A 609 25.51 11.25 -19.56
C GLU A 609 24.02 10.88 -19.55
N VAL A 610 23.67 9.79 -18.86
CA VAL A 610 22.28 9.36 -18.68
C VAL A 610 21.47 10.44 -17.95
N LEU A 611 21.99 10.98 -16.84
CA LEU A 611 21.36 12.06 -16.09
C LEU A 611 21.10 13.29 -16.97
N ARG A 612 22.11 13.74 -17.74
CA ARG A 612 21.94 14.86 -18.67
C ARG A 612 20.83 14.61 -19.69
N ARG A 613 20.76 13.40 -20.26
CA ARG A 613 19.70 13.04 -21.22
C ARG A 613 18.31 13.04 -20.57
N ILE A 614 18.18 12.58 -19.33
CA ILE A 614 16.93 12.61 -18.57
C ILE A 614 16.48 14.07 -18.33
N GLU A 615 17.41 14.94 -17.92
CA GLU A 615 17.13 16.38 -17.71
C GLU A 615 16.70 17.08 -19.01
N GLU A 616 17.31 16.72 -20.15
CA GLU A 616 16.92 17.25 -21.47
C GLU A 616 15.51 16.82 -21.89
N ILE A 617 15.10 15.59 -21.57
CA ILE A 617 13.73 15.09 -21.84
C ILE A 617 12.71 15.90 -21.04
N GLU A 618 12.97 16.13 -19.76
CA GLU A 618 12.09 16.88 -18.87
C GLU A 618 11.98 18.36 -19.27
N GLN A 619 13.12 19.01 -19.57
CA GLN A 619 13.15 20.42 -19.93
C GLN A 619 12.48 20.70 -21.29
N ARG A 620 12.69 19.82 -22.28
CA ARG A 620 12.07 19.97 -23.60
C ARG A 620 10.55 19.94 -23.53
N ASN A 621 9.99 19.07 -22.70
CA ASN A 621 8.55 18.93 -22.59
C ASN A 621 7.90 19.96 -21.68
N ALA A 622 8.60 20.47 -20.65
CA ALA A 622 8.16 21.66 -19.94
C ALA A 622 7.95 22.84 -20.91
N ASN A 623 8.87 23.04 -21.86
CA ASN A 623 8.73 24.07 -22.89
C ASN A 623 7.55 23.81 -23.84
N VAL A 624 7.31 22.56 -24.25
CA VAL A 624 6.16 22.20 -25.09
C VAL A 624 4.83 22.41 -24.37
N ARG A 625 4.73 22.03 -23.09
CA ARG A 625 3.54 22.25 -22.26
C ARG A 625 3.23 23.74 -22.10
N MET A 626 4.25 24.55 -21.76
CA MET A 626 4.09 26.01 -21.67
C MET A 626 3.58 26.63 -22.98
N VAL A 627 4.14 26.23 -24.13
CA VAL A 627 3.69 26.74 -25.43
C VAL A 627 2.25 26.34 -25.73
N ARG A 628 1.84 25.11 -25.41
CA ARG A 628 0.45 24.65 -25.61
C ARG A 628 -0.55 25.35 -24.69
N GLU A 629 -0.22 25.53 -23.41
CA GLU A 629 -1.06 26.28 -22.47
C GLU A 629 -1.23 27.73 -22.92
N GLN A 630 -0.16 28.34 -23.44
CA GLN A 630 -0.22 29.67 -24.01
C GLN A 630 -1.15 29.71 -25.23
N ILE A 631 -1.01 28.76 -26.17
CA ILE A 631 -1.92 28.64 -27.33
C ILE A 631 -3.36 28.39 -26.89
N HIS A 632 -3.59 27.55 -25.88
CA HIS A 632 -4.93 27.26 -25.37
C HIS A 632 -5.57 28.50 -24.73
N LEU A 633 -4.81 29.24 -23.92
CA LEU A 633 -5.26 30.50 -23.33
C LEU A 633 -5.57 31.54 -24.41
N TYR A 634 -4.72 31.68 -25.43
CA TYR A 634 -4.98 32.55 -26.59
C TYR A 634 -6.25 32.14 -27.34
N THR A 635 -6.48 30.83 -27.52
CA THR A 635 -7.67 30.31 -28.21
C THR A 635 -8.94 30.54 -27.39
N VAL A 636 -8.91 30.30 -26.08
CA VAL A 636 -10.03 30.55 -25.16
C VAL A 636 -10.36 32.04 -25.09
N LEU A 637 -9.34 32.91 -25.06
CA LEU A 637 -9.52 34.36 -25.09
C LEU A 637 -10.11 34.84 -26.43
N ALA A 638 -9.63 34.30 -27.56
CA ALA A 638 -10.18 34.60 -28.88
C ALA A 638 -11.65 34.15 -29.00
N LEU A 639 -11.99 32.96 -28.51
CA LEU A 639 -13.36 32.44 -28.51
C LEU A 639 -14.28 33.27 -27.59
N ARG A 640 -13.80 33.77 -26.45
CA ARG A 640 -14.56 34.70 -25.60
C ARG A 640 -14.83 36.04 -26.27
N GLN A 641 -13.91 36.53 -27.10
CA GLN A 641 -14.13 37.76 -27.89
C GLN A 641 -15.14 37.57 -29.01
N CYS A 642 -15.34 36.35 -29.52
CA CYS A 642 -16.34 36.04 -30.54
C CYS A 642 -17.78 35.85 -30.01
N VAL A 643 -18.00 35.78 -28.68
CA VAL A 643 -19.33 35.50 -28.06
C VAL A 643 -19.94 36.74 -27.36
N ALA A 644 -19.29 37.91 -27.39
CA ALA A 644 -19.90 39.12 -26.84
C ALA A 644 -20.97 39.70 -27.81
N PRO A 645 -22.24 39.86 -27.40
CA PRO A 645 -23.23 40.55 -28.22
C PRO A 645 -22.97 42.06 -28.20
N SER A 646 -22.91 42.67 -29.38
CA SER A 646 -22.81 44.12 -29.56
C SER A 646 -23.97 44.83 -28.84
N PRO A 647 -23.73 45.87 -28.02
CA PRO A 647 -24.83 46.61 -27.40
C PRO A 647 -25.54 47.49 -28.46
N MET A 648 -26.82 47.18 -28.71
CA MET A 648 -27.75 48.07 -29.42
C MET A 648 -27.93 49.35 -28.60
N ALA A 649 -27.54 50.49 -29.15
CA ALA A 649 -27.87 51.80 -28.61
C ALA A 649 -29.31 52.17 -28.99
N ILE A 650 -30.15 52.32 -27.97
CA ILE A 650 -31.49 52.92 -28.03
C ILE A 650 -31.29 54.45 -27.99
N ALA A 651 -31.85 55.17 -28.95
CA ALA A 651 -32.00 56.62 -28.89
C ALA A 651 -33.42 57.03 -29.32
N ASP A 652 -34.08 57.76 -28.42
CA ASP A 652 -35.44 58.29 -28.50
C ASP A 652 -35.62 59.43 -29.54
N PRO A 653 -36.86 59.74 -29.96
CA PRO A 653 -37.18 60.66 -31.06
C PRO A 653 -37.53 62.09 -30.58
N MET A 654 -37.25 63.12 -31.40
CA MET A 654 -38.09 64.32 -31.62
C MET A 654 -37.41 65.42 -32.48
N ARG A 655 -38.16 65.88 -33.51
CA ARG A 655 -38.13 67.19 -34.22
C ARG A 655 -36.88 67.52 -35.09
N SER A 656 -36.95 68.07 -36.31
CA SER A 656 -38.03 68.65 -37.13
C SER A 656 -37.53 68.98 -38.57
N ASN A 657 -38.36 68.65 -39.57
CA ASN A 657 -38.63 69.38 -40.84
C ASN A 657 -37.58 69.46 -41.99
N PRO A 658 -37.98 69.79 -43.24
CA PRO A 658 -37.88 68.89 -44.41
C PRO A 658 -37.03 69.48 -45.56
N ILE A 659 -36.91 68.79 -46.71
CA ILE A 659 -36.98 69.36 -48.09
C ILE A 659 -36.60 68.33 -49.19
N HIS A 660 -37.45 68.27 -50.23
CA HIS A 660 -37.30 67.82 -51.63
C HIS A 660 -36.98 66.35 -52.04
N GLN A 661 -38.03 65.71 -52.59
CA GLN A 661 -38.06 64.74 -53.72
C GLN A 661 -37.45 65.32 -55.03
N PRO A 662 -37.42 64.59 -56.18
CA PRO A 662 -37.33 63.14 -56.46
C PRO A 662 -36.37 62.79 -57.64
N THR A 663 -36.10 61.49 -57.93
CA THR A 663 -36.18 60.93 -59.31
C THR A 663 -36.02 59.39 -59.38
N ARG A 664 -37.02 58.76 -60.04
CA ARG A 664 -37.14 57.52 -60.87
C ARG A 664 -35.95 56.52 -60.95
N VAL A 665 -36.11 55.21 -60.65
CA VAL A 665 -36.68 54.05 -61.45
C VAL A 665 -35.76 53.66 -62.65
N PRO A 666 -35.62 52.40 -63.16
CA PRO A 666 -36.22 51.05 -62.88
C PRO A 666 -35.19 49.88 -62.69
N THR A 667 -35.48 48.78 -61.96
CA THR A 667 -36.08 47.46 -62.34
C THR A 667 -35.53 46.69 -63.55
N SER A 668 -35.01 45.47 -63.30
CA SER A 668 -35.43 44.20 -63.95
C SER A 668 -34.76 43.00 -63.22
N SER A 669 -35.46 42.04 -62.59
CA SER A 669 -36.11 40.83 -63.19
C SER A 669 -35.07 39.91 -63.88
N ILE A 670 -34.95 38.58 -63.68
CA ILE A 670 -35.95 37.53 -63.34
C ILE A 670 -35.23 36.15 -63.20
N ARG A 671 -35.82 35.25 -62.37
CA ARG A 671 -35.81 33.74 -62.38
C ARG A 671 -34.54 32.95 -62.02
N ASP A 672 -34.56 32.17 -60.93
CA ASP A 672 -35.14 30.82 -60.73
C ASP A 672 -34.33 29.68 -61.39
N ILE A 673 -33.84 28.74 -60.57
CA ILE A 673 -33.94 27.27 -60.72
C ILE A 673 -33.52 26.62 -59.39
N GLY A 674 -34.33 25.66 -58.94
CA GLY A 674 -34.28 25.00 -57.64
C GLY A 674 -33.29 23.83 -57.47
N PRO A 675 -33.51 22.98 -56.44
CA PRO A 675 -32.47 22.17 -55.80
C PRO A 675 -32.42 20.72 -56.30
N ILE A 676 -31.27 20.06 -56.14
CA ILE A 676 -31.11 18.61 -56.34
C ILE A 676 -30.37 18.03 -55.14
N GLY A 677 -31.03 17.05 -54.48
CA GLY A 677 -30.50 16.23 -53.40
C GLY A 677 -29.73 14.98 -53.89
N PRO A 678 -29.65 13.91 -53.07
CA PRO A 678 -28.36 13.32 -52.66
C PRO A 678 -27.99 12.03 -53.41
N LYS A 679 -26.72 11.60 -53.26
CA LYS A 679 -26.25 10.25 -53.60
C LYS A 679 -25.50 9.61 -52.43
N ASN A 680 -26.04 8.48 -51.96
CA ASN A 680 -25.34 7.44 -51.23
C ASN A 680 -24.45 6.64 -52.19
N ALA A 681 -23.33 6.09 -51.69
CA ALA A 681 -22.86 4.74 -52.03
C ALA A 681 -21.71 4.29 -51.10
N HIS A 682 -21.97 3.14 -50.46
CA HIS A 682 -21.09 2.06 -49.98
C HIS A 682 -20.01 2.29 -48.92
#